data_AF-A0A1F3BP06-F1
#
_entry.id   AF-A0A1F3BP06-F1
#
_cell.length_a   1.000
_cell.length_b   1.000
_cell.length_c   1.000
_cell.angle_alpha   90.00
_cell.angle_beta   90.00
_cell.angle_gamma   90.00
#
_symmetry.space_group_name_H-M   'P 1'
#
loop_
_entity.id
_entity.type
_entity.pdbx_description
1 polymer ?
#
loop_
_entity_poly.entity_id
_entity_poly.type
_entity_poly.pdbx_seq_one_letter_code
_entity_poly.pdbx_strand_id
1 'polypeptide(L)'
;MNRKRLATEAFDEVEALLRGGDLRAARRALVAARELATPAELERAAALGQRLEACERLEGPSVAYDDALARGDWLAARNQAERAAGLVAGEEGSVWRARAADLAARVTAEWRVGEVELDGATAGGELADCAGLISTTFAAPPPLLTDDGSSLLLVSTFGRWVFVREVAVEPLRLRRICWLRSRVRLDYPTIQVEGNSIHLVASGGEVLQLSLNPFGVVRRYSLRPFMLPDRSVAESHVVSSGRYVWAQVKELEEGGIVVVDRDEWRVARRLHRFDLFEAVPGSEPSRMLATAFDEVTHAGLHDESGKAVEWSAPPELAVKSLAAHPGGEGFLALVEAEGADGFDDIPFGLVELLPGKRPSGPLVVTGSHHEVQVSFAVSRDERLAWLLTDVEGRPSLTAFCPTSKGLEIAWRVGASHVTALARDSRSRRVIAVTPSATGLDIAVLRDSPPAIPETPRLHLGTGLATAPFTSCAFQARTAEAVDLVEELHRHREEERLARWVEVRRRERRGDPVALAELADALLNSHELDLAEELLALSLDRHPGHPLLQLCLADLAAGRDRWDDVERWIEGIAPAELPRPRGCHVHHLRGLARLRAGDPDGSLAHFVAGAELGPRQCDVEWNLDLSRALLAPLETDLEPGASALSRVVRACRLADAQLARGEWAAARDALEIPPVHFRLEVQSAARLAAAHLALEPSTPRDLFRKAVALARYASVDPAERIPRSEIPGLGRDAGRLAAIRERAERWLEEFERRELGPPPPPSRAGHAQPEATSGPQAPGRAVPADAPKTPPTHALPPLGHEAIRAFVPRLDAAVRETVRYAREQPGWDETQTLRDDLPDFRPVRTFLHGYLDEQLERGADKELALAEAELVGQHLDYCVNFELHRRKVFFADASLAWMLGRTNLDIEARALRLPFPCFAVVFTDRATLAIAEALLKEDGGILAGQRLEILTVYVKRTPAPDGHSGMSLSMVFDSRAGEWPYLLGRDLCFAEDDDLETILDSRFRDVAPHARETFRRPEMRKLVHVVVNAILYATSADVAWPLTPSPVRALRAESRTRGKAKQARVAHRAEELRRTRSGEDVYYLPGRIPISQLRALEQVERQPTGHELLSRFMVRGHWRRANPGWLNQRLRWIEPYWKGPELAAIVEKEYRLKI
;
A
#
# COMPACT_ATOMS: atom_id res chain seq x y z
N MET A 1 63.74 -14.04 35.54
CA MET A 1 62.29 -14.32 35.65
C MET A 1 61.96 -15.51 34.77
N ASN A 2 61.22 -16.49 35.29
CA ASN A 2 60.98 -17.77 34.64
C ASN A 2 60.03 -17.56 33.44
N ARG A 3 60.49 -17.80 32.20
CA ARG A 3 59.73 -17.56 30.94
C ARG A 3 58.32 -18.16 30.97
N LYS A 4 58.17 -19.32 31.61
CA LYS A 4 56.89 -20.01 31.84
C LYS A 4 55.87 -19.16 32.62
N ARG A 5 56.33 -18.41 33.64
CA ARG A 5 55.46 -17.55 34.44
C ARG A 5 54.94 -16.35 33.62
N LEU A 6 55.82 -15.74 32.81
CA LEU A 6 55.43 -14.65 31.90
C LEU A 6 54.44 -15.12 30.83
N ALA A 7 54.64 -16.31 30.26
CA ALA A 7 53.68 -16.90 29.32
C ALA A 7 52.31 -17.15 29.97
N THR A 8 52.30 -17.68 31.20
CA THR A 8 51.06 -17.90 31.97
C THR A 8 50.32 -16.58 32.23
N GLU A 9 51.01 -15.56 32.74
CA GLU A 9 50.45 -14.22 33.00
C GLU A 9 49.87 -13.61 31.70
N ALA A 10 50.57 -13.76 30.57
CA ALA A 10 50.11 -13.27 29.27
C ALA A 10 48.85 -14.01 28.76
N PHE A 11 48.76 -15.34 28.93
CA PHE A 11 47.55 -16.08 28.56
C PHE A 11 46.35 -15.76 29.48
N ASP A 12 46.59 -15.52 30.77
CA ASP A 12 45.54 -15.10 31.70
C ASP A 12 45.03 -13.69 31.37
N GLU A 13 45.90 -12.80 30.89
CA GLU A 13 45.51 -11.49 30.35
C GLU A 13 44.63 -11.63 29.09
N VAL A 14 45.00 -12.51 28.14
CA VAL A 14 44.16 -12.80 26.97
C VAL A 14 42.77 -13.28 27.39
N GLU A 15 42.68 -14.19 28.36
CA GLU A 15 41.39 -14.66 28.89
C GLU A 15 40.59 -13.54 29.56
N ALA A 16 41.24 -12.66 30.33
CA ALA A 16 40.58 -11.54 30.97
C ALA A 16 40.02 -10.54 29.93
N LEU A 17 40.79 -10.24 28.89
CA LEU A 17 40.38 -9.36 27.79
C LEU A 17 39.23 -9.97 26.97
N LEU A 18 39.28 -11.27 26.70
CA LEU A 18 38.18 -12.00 26.06
C LEU A 18 36.89 -11.95 26.90
N ARG A 19 36.99 -12.13 28.23
CA ARG A 19 35.85 -11.99 29.14
C ARG A 19 35.32 -10.55 29.21
N GLY A 20 36.19 -9.56 29.04
CA GLY A 20 35.84 -8.14 29.02
C GLY A 20 35.29 -7.65 27.67
N GLY A 21 35.34 -8.47 26.62
CA GLY A 21 34.88 -8.12 25.27
C GLY A 21 35.82 -7.22 24.46
N ASP A 22 37.04 -6.93 24.93
CA ASP A 22 38.03 -6.16 24.15
C ASP A 22 38.79 -7.09 23.20
N LEU A 23 38.13 -7.47 22.10
CA LEU A 23 38.65 -8.42 21.11
C LEU A 23 39.95 -7.94 20.45
N ARG A 24 40.06 -6.62 20.22
CA ARG A 24 41.27 -6.01 19.64
C ARG A 24 42.45 -6.11 20.60
N ALA A 25 42.26 -5.83 21.89
CA ALA A 25 43.31 -6.01 22.89
C ALA A 25 43.65 -7.48 23.09
N ALA A 26 42.65 -8.36 23.14
CA ALA A 26 42.85 -9.81 23.27
C ALA A 26 43.67 -10.37 22.09
N ARG A 27 43.43 -9.91 20.85
CA ARG A 27 44.24 -10.30 19.68
C ARG A 27 45.69 -9.89 19.81
N ARG A 28 45.96 -8.65 20.24
CA ARG A 28 47.34 -8.17 20.48
C ARG A 28 48.02 -8.96 21.60
N ALA A 29 47.33 -9.17 22.72
CA ALA A 29 47.84 -9.95 23.85
C ALA A 29 48.12 -11.41 23.46
N LEU A 30 47.30 -12.02 22.59
CA LEU A 30 47.49 -13.40 22.14
C LEU A 30 48.72 -13.54 21.24
N VAL A 31 48.98 -12.56 20.37
CA VAL A 31 50.22 -12.53 19.57
C VAL A 31 51.44 -12.46 20.49
N ALA A 32 51.43 -11.55 21.48
CA ALA A 32 52.52 -11.44 22.46
C ALA A 32 52.70 -12.72 23.30
N ALA A 33 51.60 -13.35 23.74
CA ALA A 33 51.63 -14.59 24.50
C ALA A 33 52.23 -15.77 23.68
N ARG A 34 51.95 -15.84 22.37
CA ARG A 34 52.52 -16.86 21.46
C ARG A 34 54.03 -16.78 21.33
N GLU A 35 54.63 -15.58 21.41
CA GLU A 35 56.09 -15.41 21.37
C GLU A 35 56.77 -15.94 22.64
N LEU A 36 56.06 -15.90 23.76
CA LEU A 36 56.55 -16.35 25.06
C LEU A 36 56.30 -17.86 25.30
N ALA A 37 55.37 -18.46 24.56
CA ALA A 37 54.87 -19.82 24.75
C ALA A 37 55.93 -20.92 24.57
N THR A 38 55.91 -21.90 25.47
CA THR A 38 56.60 -23.19 25.30
C THR A 38 55.80 -24.14 24.41
N PRO A 39 56.39 -25.24 23.90
CA PRO A 39 55.64 -26.21 23.07
C PRO A 39 54.37 -26.75 23.72
N ALA A 40 54.36 -26.92 25.04
CA ALA A 40 53.17 -27.36 25.79
C ALA A 40 52.09 -26.26 25.89
N GLU A 41 52.45 -24.99 25.80
CA GLU A 41 51.53 -23.85 25.89
C GLU A 41 50.97 -23.43 24.51
N LEU A 42 51.56 -23.90 23.41
CA LEU A 42 51.04 -23.65 22.06
C LEU A 42 49.63 -24.21 21.87
N GLU A 43 49.28 -25.30 22.54
CA GLU A 43 47.92 -25.84 22.53
C GLU A 43 46.92 -24.88 23.22
N ARG A 44 47.29 -24.30 24.37
CA ARG A 44 46.51 -23.24 25.03
C ARG A 44 46.36 -22.00 24.15
N ALA A 45 47.44 -21.60 23.45
CA ALA A 45 47.42 -20.48 22.52
C ALA A 45 46.54 -20.74 21.28
N ALA A 46 46.48 -21.99 20.81
CA ALA A 46 45.61 -22.40 19.73
C ALA A 46 44.14 -22.37 20.18
N ALA A 47 43.83 -22.89 21.37
CA ALA A 47 42.49 -22.85 21.95
C ALA A 47 42.00 -21.40 22.18
N LEU A 48 42.85 -20.52 22.73
CA LEU A 48 42.51 -19.10 22.91
C LEU A 48 42.37 -18.37 21.57
N GLY A 49 43.16 -18.74 20.56
CA GLY A 49 43.00 -18.22 19.19
C GLY A 49 41.67 -18.60 18.56
N GLN A 50 41.30 -19.88 18.65
CA GLN A 50 39.99 -20.35 18.17
C GLN A 50 38.84 -19.65 18.91
N ARG A 51 38.99 -19.43 20.22
CA ARG A 51 37.99 -18.73 21.03
C ARG A 51 37.88 -17.24 20.69
N LEU A 52 39.00 -16.57 20.45
CA LEU A 52 39.02 -15.18 19.98
C LEU A 52 38.35 -15.03 18.61
N GLU A 53 38.69 -15.90 17.65
CA GLU A 53 38.05 -15.90 16.33
C GLU A 53 36.55 -16.18 16.42
N ALA A 54 36.13 -17.07 17.32
CA ALA A 54 34.72 -17.29 17.64
C ALA A 54 34.04 -16.01 18.17
N CYS A 55 34.67 -15.31 19.13
CA CYS A 55 34.14 -14.05 19.67
C CYS A 55 34.06 -12.95 18.60
N GLU A 56 35.07 -12.81 17.74
CA GLU A 56 35.08 -11.84 16.63
C GLU A 56 33.97 -12.14 15.60
N ARG A 57 33.72 -13.42 15.30
CA ARG A 57 32.59 -13.82 14.44
C ARG A 57 31.24 -13.53 15.09
N LEU A 58 31.16 -13.55 16.43
CA LEU A 58 29.93 -13.27 17.19
C LEU A 58 29.62 -11.78 17.36
N GLU A 59 30.61 -10.88 17.31
CA GLU A 59 30.42 -9.45 17.59
C GLU A 59 29.28 -8.85 16.75
N GLY A 60 29.32 -9.08 15.43
CA GLY A 60 28.27 -8.60 14.51
C GLY A 60 26.87 -9.15 14.82
N PRO A 61 26.66 -10.48 14.82
CA PRO A 61 25.38 -11.09 15.17
C PRO A 61 24.88 -10.72 16.57
N SER A 62 25.75 -10.59 17.57
CA SER A 62 25.35 -10.23 18.94
C SER A 62 24.85 -8.79 19.02
N VAL A 63 25.54 -7.84 18.39
CA VAL A 63 25.07 -6.44 18.34
C VAL A 63 23.76 -6.35 17.58
N ALA A 64 23.64 -7.03 16.43
CA ALA A 64 22.41 -7.05 15.64
C ALA A 64 21.23 -7.71 16.39
N TYR A 65 21.51 -8.71 17.23
CA TYR A 65 20.55 -9.36 18.12
C TYR A 65 20.01 -8.36 19.16
N ASP A 66 20.88 -7.67 19.88
CA ASP A 66 20.50 -6.69 20.91
C ASP A 66 19.74 -5.51 20.30
N ASP A 67 20.19 -5.01 19.16
CA ASP A 67 19.52 -3.98 18.38
C ASP A 67 18.11 -4.40 17.94
N ALA A 68 17.95 -5.65 17.51
CA ALA A 68 16.64 -6.19 17.13
C ALA A 68 15.70 -6.32 18.35
N LEU A 69 16.21 -6.78 19.49
CA LEU A 69 15.45 -6.82 20.74
C LEU A 69 15.00 -5.41 21.17
N ALA A 70 15.89 -4.42 21.09
CA ALA A 70 15.59 -3.04 21.45
C ALA A 70 14.46 -2.43 20.58
N ARG A 71 14.37 -2.85 19.30
CA ARG A 71 13.27 -2.47 18.40
C ARG A 71 12.00 -3.30 18.56
N GLY A 72 12.03 -4.36 19.37
CA GLY A 72 10.93 -5.33 19.49
C GLY A 72 10.74 -6.19 18.23
N ASP A 73 11.79 -6.38 17.42
CA ASP A 73 11.76 -7.25 16.24
C ASP A 73 12.23 -8.66 16.61
N TRP A 74 11.32 -9.45 17.17
CA TRP A 74 11.61 -10.80 17.64
C TRP A 74 12.09 -11.74 16.53
N LEU A 75 11.63 -11.53 15.30
CA LEU A 75 12.01 -12.35 14.14
C LEU A 75 13.47 -12.09 13.75
N ALA A 76 13.85 -10.81 13.64
CA ALA A 76 15.23 -10.44 13.38
C ALA A 76 16.16 -10.92 14.51
N ALA A 77 15.75 -10.74 15.78
CA ALA A 77 16.51 -11.21 16.93
C ALA A 77 16.70 -12.73 16.91
N ARG A 78 15.64 -13.51 16.63
CA ARG A 78 15.74 -14.97 16.50
C ARG A 78 16.77 -15.37 15.45
N ASN A 79 16.69 -14.79 14.26
CA ASN A 79 17.58 -15.11 13.16
C ASN A 79 19.05 -14.78 13.48
N GLN A 80 19.32 -13.68 14.19
CA GLN A 80 20.68 -13.36 14.65
C GLN A 80 21.17 -14.32 15.74
N ALA A 81 20.29 -14.77 16.64
CA ALA A 81 20.63 -15.79 17.64
C ALA A 81 20.93 -17.16 17.01
N GLU A 82 20.18 -17.58 15.99
CA GLU A 82 20.46 -18.81 15.22
C GLU A 82 21.79 -18.71 14.49
N ARG A 83 22.07 -17.56 13.87
CA ARG A 83 23.36 -17.30 13.23
C ARG A 83 24.51 -17.35 14.24
N ALA A 84 24.35 -16.69 15.39
CA ALA A 84 25.32 -16.73 16.48
C ALA A 84 25.57 -18.16 16.96
N ALA A 85 24.51 -18.95 17.17
CA ALA A 85 24.60 -20.36 17.53
C ALA A 85 25.38 -21.21 16.52
N GLY A 86 25.28 -20.92 15.23
CA GLY A 86 26.04 -21.62 14.18
C GLY A 86 27.52 -21.25 14.13
N LEU A 87 27.92 -20.11 14.70
CA LEU A 87 29.30 -19.60 14.66
C LEU A 87 30.15 -20.06 15.85
N VAL A 88 29.53 -20.56 16.92
CA VAL A 88 30.21 -21.03 18.14
C VAL A 88 29.75 -22.42 18.58
N ALA A 89 30.69 -23.23 19.06
CA ALA A 89 30.43 -24.58 19.55
C ALA A 89 30.25 -24.63 21.07
N GLY A 90 29.84 -25.79 21.60
CA GLY A 90 29.80 -26.06 23.03
C GLY A 90 28.67 -25.36 23.79
N GLU A 91 28.95 -24.94 25.02
CA GLU A 91 27.96 -24.34 25.93
C GLU A 91 27.44 -23.00 25.41
N GLU A 92 28.32 -22.14 24.88
CA GLU A 92 27.95 -20.84 24.33
C GLU A 92 26.99 -20.95 23.14
N GLY A 93 27.26 -21.88 22.22
CA GLY A 93 26.32 -22.20 21.13
C GLY A 93 25.01 -22.78 21.63
N SER A 94 25.01 -23.47 22.76
CA SER A 94 23.78 -23.97 23.40
C SER A 94 22.95 -22.84 24.01
N VAL A 95 23.60 -21.82 24.60
CA VAL A 95 22.93 -20.61 25.10
C VAL A 95 22.26 -19.84 23.96
N TRP A 96 22.95 -19.64 22.85
CA TRP A 96 22.37 -18.97 21.68
C TRP A 96 21.21 -19.76 21.06
N ARG A 97 21.29 -21.10 21.01
CA ARG A 97 20.15 -21.96 20.60
C ARG A 97 18.96 -21.83 21.54
N ALA A 98 19.19 -21.74 22.84
CA ALA A 98 18.11 -21.54 23.81
C ALA A 98 17.44 -20.16 23.63
N ARG A 99 18.23 -19.10 23.39
CA ARG A 99 17.70 -17.76 23.06
C ARG A 99 16.90 -17.75 21.77
N ALA A 100 17.39 -18.43 20.73
CA ALA A 100 16.67 -18.60 19.47
C ALA A 100 15.35 -19.34 19.68
N ALA A 101 15.34 -20.41 20.48
CA ALA A 101 14.12 -21.16 20.80
C ALA A 101 13.08 -20.32 21.57
N ASP A 102 13.50 -19.52 22.58
CA ASP A 102 12.60 -18.60 23.29
C ASP A 102 11.99 -17.57 22.31
N LEU A 103 12.83 -16.97 21.45
CA LEU A 103 12.36 -16.00 20.46
C LEU A 103 11.49 -16.65 19.38
N ALA A 104 11.75 -17.89 19.00
CA ALA A 104 10.88 -18.64 18.10
C ALA A 104 9.48 -18.82 18.70
N ALA A 105 9.39 -19.18 19.99
CA ALA A 105 8.11 -19.25 20.68
C ALA A 105 7.38 -17.90 20.72
N ARG A 106 8.11 -16.79 20.93
CA ARG A 106 7.55 -15.43 20.86
C ARG A 106 7.08 -15.04 19.47
N VAL A 107 7.83 -15.40 18.42
CA VAL A 107 7.43 -15.19 17.01
C VAL A 107 6.17 -16.00 16.70
N THR A 108 6.12 -17.28 17.05
CA THR A 108 4.94 -18.14 16.91
C THR A 108 3.73 -17.53 17.60
N ALA A 109 3.91 -17.08 18.85
CA ALA A 109 2.86 -16.40 19.59
C ALA A 109 2.44 -15.12 18.87
N GLU A 110 3.35 -14.22 18.54
CA GLU A 110 3.01 -12.94 17.92
C GLU A 110 2.33 -13.06 16.55
N TRP A 111 2.86 -13.94 15.70
CA TRP A 111 2.34 -14.19 14.35
C TRP A 111 1.18 -15.18 14.35
N ARG A 112 0.74 -15.66 15.53
CA ARG A 112 -0.39 -16.58 15.70
C ARG A 112 -0.29 -17.80 14.79
N VAL A 113 0.92 -18.34 14.73
CA VAL A 113 1.21 -19.52 13.92
C VAL A 113 0.52 -20.73 14.56
N GLY A 114 -0.35 -21.38 13.79
CA GLY A 114 -0.99 -22.63 14.17
C GLY A 114 -0.73 -23.69 13.10
N GLU A 115 -0.55 -24.92 13.56
CA GLU A 115 -0.27 -26.09 12.72
C GLU A 115 -1.02 -27.28 13.32
N VAL A 116 -1.71 -28.04 12.47
CA VAL A 116 -2.40 -29.26 12.86
C VAL A 116 -2.20 -30.32 11.79
N GLU A 117 -1.59 -31.44 12.20
CA GLU A 117 -1.57 -32.66 11.40
C GLU A 117 -2.91 -33.38 11.59
N LEU A 118 -3.55 -33.75 10.47
CA LEU A 118 -4.84 -34.43 10.46
C LEU A 118 -4.62 -35.94 10.40
N ASP A 119 -5.33 -36.68 11.25
CA ASP A 119 -5.29 -38.13 11.25
C ASP A 119 -6.08 -38.72 10.06
N GLY A 120 -5.85 -40.00 9.75
CA GLY A 120 -6.50 -40.66 8.60
C GLY A 120 -8.03 -40.73 8.66
N ALA A 121 -8.65 -40.55 9.84
CA ALA A 121 -10.10 -40.56 10.02
C ALA A 121 -10.74 -39.17 9.82
N THR A 122 -10.04 -38.10 10.20
CA THR A 122 -10.46 -36.69 10.03
C THR A 122 -10.01 -36.08 8.69
N ALA A 123 -9.03 -36.71 8.03
CA ALA A 123 -8.56 -36.40 6.69
C ALA A 123 -9.53 -36.83 5.57
N GLY A 124 -10.81 -37.12 5.90
CA GLY A 124 -11.83 -37.60 4.98
C GLY A 124 -11.75 -36.93 3.61
N GLY A 125 -11.92 -37.72 2.54
CA GLY A 125 -11.58 -37.39 1.15
C GLY A 125 -12.28 -36.18 0.52
N GLU A 126 -13.12 -35.49 1.28
CA GLU A 126 -13.77 -34.26 0.84
C GLU A 126 -12.78 -33.09 0.93
N LEU A 127 -12.26 -32.67 -0.21
CA LEU A 127 -11.44 -31.47 -0.40
C LEU A 127 -12.32 -30.27 -0.79
N ALA A 128 -13.60 -30.28 -0.39
CA ALA A 128 -14.61 -29.30 -0.80
C ALA A 128 -14.18 -27.85 -0.54
N ASP A 129 -13.62 -27.60 0.66
CA ASP A 129 -13.13 -26.27 1.07
C ASP A 129 -11.81 -25.86 0.40
N CYS A 130 -11.19 -26.77 -0.35
CA CYS A 130 -9.99 -26.52 -1.15
C CYS A 130 -10.32 -26.11 -2.59
N ALA A 131 -11.52 -26.41 -3.08
CA ALA A 131 -11.89 -26.22 -4.48
C ALA A 131 -11.78 -24.77 -4.95
N GLY A 132 -12.15 -23.82 -4.09
CA GLY A 132 -12.05 -22.40 -4.39
C GLY A 132 -10.66 -21.79 -4.28
N LEU A 133 -9.61 -22.61 -4.06
CA LEU A 133 -8.22 -22.17 -4.07
C LEU A 133 -7.58 -22.32 -5.45
N ILE A 134 -8.22 -23.06 -6.34
CA ILE A 134 -7.78 -23.24 -7.71
C ILE A 134 -8.64 -22.31 -8.54
N SER A 135 -8.17 -21.07 -8.66
CA SER A 135 -8.72 -20.15 -9.63
C SER A 135 -7.66 -19.89 -10.68
N THR A 136 -8.05 -20.00 -11.93
CA THR A 136 -7.23 -19.60 -13.08
C THR A 136 -7.23 -18.08 -13.26
N THR A 137 -8.03 -17.33 -12.51
CA THR A 137 -8.01 -15.87 -12.53
C THR A 137 -6.72 -15.32 -11.90
N PHE A 138 -6.21 -14.20 -12.44
CA PHE A 138 -4.93 -13.55 -12.11
C PHE A 138 -4.65 -13.28 -10.61
N ALA A 139 -5.62 -13.48 -9.72
CA ALA A 139 -5.51 -13.17 -8.30
C ALA A 139 -5.17 -14.38 -7.41
N ALA A 140 -5.44 -15.61 -7.84
CA ALA A 140 -5.16 -16.78 -7.02
C ALA A 140 -3.77 -17.34 -7.32
N PRO A 141 -2.97 -17.64 -6.28
CA PRO A 141 -1.69 -18.29 -6.48
C PRO A 141 -1.89 -19.69 -7.09
N PRO A 142 -1.05 -20.10 -8.05
CA PRO A 142 -1.17 -21.43 -8.64
C PRO A 142 -0.97 -22.51 -7.56
N PRO A 143 -1.55 -23.71 -7.74
CA PRO A 143 -1.21 -24.87 -6.90
C PRO A 143 0.28 -25.19 -7.00
N LEU A 144 0.93 -25.51 -5.88
CA LEU A 144 2.38 -25.71 -5.80
C LEU A 144 2.70 -27.12 -5.31
N LEU A 145 3.68 -27.79 -5.90
CA LEU A 145 4.19 -29.04 -5.34
C LEU A 145 5.42 -28.78 -4.46
N THR A 146 5.58 -29.59 -3.42
CA THR A 146 6.85 -29.71 -2.72
C THR A 146 7.94 -30.22 -3.65
N ASP A 147 9.21 -29.95 -3.33
CA ASP A 147 10.36 -30.33 -4.18
C ASP A 147 10.47 -31.84 -4.45
N ASP A 148 9.93 -32.68 -3.57
CA ASP A 148 9.86 -34.13 -3.74
C ASP A 148 8.61 -34.58 -4.53
N GLY A 149 7.72 -33.64 -4.86
CA GLY A 149 6.42 -33.86 -5.51
C GLY A 149 5.51 -34.82 -4.75
N SER A 150 5.69 -34.96 -3.44
CA SER A 150 4.85 -35.83 -2.59
C SER A 150 3.60 -35.13 -2.09
N SER A 151 3.63 -33.79 -2.00
CA SER A 151 2.55 -33.00 -1.44
C SER A 151 2.22 -31.78 -2.30
N LEU A 152 0.94 -31.54 -2.47
CA LEU A 152 0.35 -30.34 -3.04
C LEU A 152 0.08 -29.33 -1.93
N LEU A 153 0.59 -28.12 -2.10
CA LEU A 153 0.40 -26.99 -1.21
C LEU A 153 -0.63 -26.03 -1.82
N LEU A 154 -1.70 -25.78 -1.07
CA LEU A 154 -2.71 -24.81 -1.41
C LEU A 154 -2.68 -23.68 -0.38
N VAL A 155 -2.29 -22.49 -0.83
CA VAL A 155 -2.12 -21.32 0.03
C VAL A 155 -3.16 -20.28 -0.32
N SER A 156 -3.87 -19.78 0.70
CA SER A 156 -4.79 -18.66 0.57
C SER A 156 -4.36 -17.53 1.48
N THR A 157 -4.57 -16.30 1.02
CA THR A 157 -4.34 -15.09 1.82
C THR A 157 -5.59 -14.22 1.83
N PHE A 158 -5.94 -13.71 3.00
CA PHE A 158 -7.10 -12.85 3.20
C PHE A 158 -6.73 -11.71 4.13
N GLY A 159 -6.40 -10.56 3.54
CA GLY A 159 -5.85 -9.41 4.26
C GLY A 159 -4.54 -9.77 4.96
N ARG A 160 -4.57 -9.97 6.27
CA ARG A 160 -3.39 -10.33 7.08
C ARG A 160 -3.25 -11.84 7.33
N TRP A 161 -4.27 -12.62 7.02
CA TRP A 161 -4.25 -14.05 7.32
C TRP A 161 -3.66 -14.84 6.17
N VAL A 162 -2.83 -15.83 6.49
CA VAL A 162 -2.31 -16.83 5.56
C VAL A 162 -2.77 -18.20 6.03
N PHE A 163 -3.35 -18.98 5.12
CA PHE A 163 -3.83 -20.32 5.36
C PHE A 163 -3.17 -21.28 4.37
N VAL A 164 -2.51 -22.32 4.88
CA VAL A 164 -1.78 -23.32 4.10
C VAL A 164 -2.46 -24.68 4.32
N ARG A 165 -2.70 -25.40 3.23
CA ARG A 165 -3.19 -26.77 3.24
C ARG A 165 -2.16 -27.63 2.52
N GLU A 166 -1.77 -28.72 3.14
CA GLU A 166 -0.90 -29.72 2.53
C GLU A 166 -1.71 -30.97 2.25
N VAL A 167 -1.84 -31.29 0.96
CA VAL A 167 -2.55 -32.45 0.46
C VAL A 167 -1.51 -33.45 -0.04
N ALA A 168 -1.49 -34.67 0.50
CA ALA A 168 -0.66 -35.71 -0.08
C ALA A 168 -1.15 -36.00 -1.49
N VAL A 169 -0.23 -36.06 -2.46
CA VAL A 169 -0.56 -36.45 -3.84
C VAL A 169 -0.92 -37.94 -3.90
N GLU A 170 -0.29 -38.75 -3.06
CA GLU A 170 -0.59 -40.19 -2.93
C GLU A 170 -0.50 -40.60 -1.44
N PRO A 171 -1.58 -41.06 -0.78
CA PRO A 171 -2.99 -41.06 -1.22
C PRO A 171 -3.59 -39.64 -1.13
N LEU A 172 -4.48 -39.27 -2.06
CA LEU A 172 -5.13 -37.95 -2.13
C LEU A 172 -5.89 -37.56 -0.86
N ARG A 173 -5.16 -37.00 0.11
CA ARG A 173 -5.69 -36.68 1.44
C ARG A 173 -5.10 -35.39 1.97
N LEU A 174 -5.93 -34.59 2.64
CA LEU A 174 -5.46 -33.44 3.39
C LEU A 174 -4.67 -33.93 4.61
N ARG A 175 -3.35 -33.72 4.61
CA ARG A 175 -2.46 -34.17 5.69
C ARG A 175 -2.35 -33.14 6.81
N ARG A 176 -2.26 -31.88 6.43
CA ARG A 176 -1.89 -30.83 7.37
C ARG A 176 -2.54 -29.50 6.99
N ILE A 177 -2.96 -28.77 8.00
CA ILE A 177 -3.50 -27.42 7.88
C ILE A 177 -2.70 -26.49 8.78
N CYS A 178 -2.34 -25.34 8.24
CA CYS A 178 -1.57 -24.34 8.96
C CYS A 178 -2.15 -22.95 8.72
N TRP A 179 -1.98 -22.07 9.69
CA TRP A 179 -2.38 -20.68 9.58
C TRP A 179 -1.43 -19.76 10.33
N LEU A 180 -1.40 -18.49 9.92
CA LEU A 180 -0.75 -17.43 10.65
C LEU A 180 -1.39 -16.09 10.32
N ARG A 181 -1.08 -15.07 11.12
CA ARG A 181 -1.44 -13.69 10.87
C ARG A 181 -0.18 -12.85 10.66
N SER A 182 -0.03 -12.32 9.47
CA SER A 182 0.99 -11.35 9.12
C SER A 182 0.77 -10.00 9.81
N ARG A 183 1.86 -9.30 10.13
CA ARG A 183 1.80 -7.91 10.63
C ARG A 183 1.36 -6.92 9.55
N VAL A 184 1.49 -7.30 8.28
CA VAL A 184 1.13 -6.49 7.10
C VAL A 184 0.06 -7.20 6.29
N ARG A 185 -0.72 -6.42 5.53
CA ARG A 185 -1.63 -7.02 4.55
C ARG A 185 -0.82 -7.66 3.43
N LEU A 186 -1.24 -8.83 3.00
CA LEU A 186 -0.66 -9.61 1.91
C LEU A 186 -1.70 -9.68 0.81
N ASP A 187 -1.99 -8.54 0.19
CA ASP A 187 -2.97 -8.46 -0.89
C ASP A 187 -2.35 -9.00 -2.18
N TYR A 188 -3.00 -10.00 -2.80
CA TYR A 188 -2.61 -10.67 -4.05
C TYR A 188 -1.14 -11.14 -4.09
N PRO A 189 -0.69 -11.99 -3.14
CA PRO A 189 0.70 -12.40 -3.11
C PRO A 189 1.01 -13.43 -4.19
N THR A 190 2.15 -13.28 -4.86
CA THR A 190 2.75 -14.41 -5.59
C THR A 190 3.30 -15.40 -4.58
N ILE A 191 3.06 -16.70 -4.81
CA ILE A 191 3.42 -17.76 -3.87
C ILE A 191 4.28 -18.81 -4.57
N GLN A 192 5.32 -19.23 -3.89
CA GLN A 192 6.28 -20.20 -4.39
C GLN A 192 6.77 -21.13 -3.29
N VAL A 193 7.23 -22.30 -3.71
CA VAL A 193 7.76 -23.33 -2.82
C VAL A 193 9.18 -23.65 -3.25
N GLU A 194 10.08 -23.64 -2.28
CA GLU A 194 11.49 -23.95 -2.47
C GLU A 194 11.98 -24.73 -1.25
N GLY A 195 12.34 -26.00 -1.46
CA GLY A 195 12.74 -26.90 -0.39
C GLY A 195 11.69 -26.97 0.72
N ASN A 196 12.10 -26.55 1.92
CA ASN A 196 11.25 -26.50 3.10
C ASN A 196 10.63 -25.11 3.33
N SER A 197 10.57 -24.26 2.31
CA SER A 197 10.08 -22.87 2.42
C SER A 197 8.91 -22.58 1.50
N ILE A 198 7.95 -21.79 1.99
CA ILE A 198 6.97 -21.07 1.17
C ILE A 198 7.39 -19.61 1.13
N HIS A 199 7.47 -19.02 -0.05
CA HIS A 199 7.73 -17.61 -0.27
C HIS A 199 6.43 -16.93 -0.70
N LEU A 200 6.01 -15.89 0.00
CA LEU A 200 4.88 -15.04 -0.36
C LEU A 200 5.39 -13.63 -0.61
N VAL A 201 5.15 -13.08 -1.80
CA VAL A 201 5.51 -11.71 -2.15
C VAL A 201 4.23 -10.95 -2.45
N ALA A 202 3.83 -10.06 -1.55
CA ALA A 202 2.62 -9.26 -1.70
C ALA A 202 2.81 -8.13 -2.71
N SER A 203 1.71 -7.67 -3.32
CA SER A 203 1.68 -6.53 -4.24
C SER A 203 2.27 -5.24 -3.65
N GLY A 204 2.23 -5.07 -2.32
CA GLY A 204 2.87 -3.95 -1.62
C GLY A 204 4.40 -4.04 -1.48
N GLY A 205 5.03 -5.08 -2.05
CA GLY A 205 6.46 -5.37 -1.98
C GLY A 205 6.88 -6.12 -0.70
N GLU A 206 5.95 -6.48 0.18
CA GLU A 206 6.29 -7.24 1.38
C GLU A 206 6.54 -8.70 1.02
N VAL A 207 7.67 -9.23 1.48
CA VAL A 207 8.03 -10.63 1.27
C VAL A 207 8.09 -11.37 2.59
N LEU A 208 7.40 -12.51 2.64
CA LEU A 208 7.31 -13.39 3.78
C LEU A 208 7.80 -14.78 3.37
N GLN A 209 8.85 -15.26 4.05
CA GLN A 209 9.31 -16.63 3.93
C GLN A 209 8.81 -17.43 5.13
N LEU A 210 8.12 -18.53 4.88
CA LEU A 210 7.61 -19.47 5.87
C LEU A 210 8.37 -20.79 5.74
N SER A 211 8.62 -21.48 6.84
CA SER A 211 9.05 -22.87 6.83
C SER A 211 7.82 -23.76 6.75
N LEU A 212 7.93 -24.87 6.02
CA LEU A 212 6.93 -25.92 5.96
C LEU A 212 7.05 -26.88 7.15
N ASN A 213 8.27 -27.17 7.62
CA ASN A 213 8.50 -28.15 8.69
C ASN A 213 9.66 -27.72 9.63
N PRO A 214 9.38 -27.32 10.88
CA PRO A 214 8.04 -27.04 11.43
C PRO A 214 7.42 -25.81 10.75
N PHE A 215 6.09 -25.69 10.77
CA PHE A 215 5.46 -24.53 10.16
C PHE A 215 5.74 -23.25 10.95
N GLY A 216 6.24 -22.20 10.30
CA GLY A 216 6.54 -20.94 11.00
C GLY A 216 7.19 -19.87 10.13
N VAL A 217 7.31 -18.65 10.66
CA VAL A 217 7.89 -17.51 9.93
C VAL A 217 9.41 -17.58 9.97
N VAL A 218 10.07 -17.65 8.82
CA VAL A 218 11.54 -17.72 8.69
C VAL A 218 12.13 -16.33 8.53
N ARG A 219 11.66 -15.56 7.56
CA ARG A 219 12.14 -14.21 7.27
C ARG A 219 11.00 -13.32 6.80
N ARG A 220 11.13 -12.03 7.08
CA ARG A 220 10.30 -10.97 6.51
C ARG A 220 11.22 -9.87 5.99
N TYR A 221 10.96 -9.40 4.79
CA TYR A 221 11.66 -8.28 4.19
C TYR A 221 10.70 -7.47 3.31
N SER A 222 11.12 -6.28 2.89
CA SER A 222 10.28 -5.36 2.12
C SER A 222 11.06 -4.91 0.89
N LEU A 223 10.54 -5.14 -0.31
CA LEU A 223 11.13 -4.67 -1.56
C LEU A 223 11.04 -3.15 -1.71
N ARG A 224 10.28 -2.46 -0.84
CA ARG A 224 10.09 -1.00 -0.87
C ARG A 224 11.36 -0.17 -0.97
N PRO A 225 12.50 -0.48 -0.33
CA PRO A 225 13.74 0.28 -0.51
C PRO A 225 14.28 0.27 -1.94
N PHE A 226 13.83 -0.67 -2.78
CA PHE A 226 14.24 -0.81 -4.19
C PHE A 226 13.19 -0.29 -5.17
N MET A 227 12.05 0.18 -4.65
CA MET A 227 10.88 0.66 -5.39
C MET A 227 10.61 2.13 -5.04
N LEU A 228 9.89 2.85 -5.90
CA LEU A 228 9.37 4.17 -5.52
C LEU A 228 8.18 4.00 -4.53
N PRO A 229 7.91 4.97 -3.64
CA PRO A 229 6.96 4.82 -2.52
C PRO A 229 5.51 4.46 -2.87
N ASP A 230 5.12 4.71 -4.12
CA ASP A 230 3.77 4.55 -4.69
C ASP A 230 3.61 3.29 -5.55
N ARG A 231 4.70 2.56 -5.75
CA ARG A 231 4.72 1.44 -6.69
C ARG A 231 4.23 0.17 -6.04
N SER A 232 3.45 -0.58 -6.80
CA SER A 232 3.10 -1.96 -6.48
C SER A 232 3.99 -2.91 -7.29
N VAL A 233 4.29 -4.05 -6.68
CA VAL A 233 4.75 -5.24 -7.38
C VAL A 233 3.53 -5.83 -8.10
N ALA A 234 3.58 -5.91 -9.43
CA ALA A 234 2.54 -6.55 -10.22
C ALA A 234 2.71 -8.08 -10.21
N GLU A 235 3.95 -8.51 -10.41
CA GLU A 235 4.35 -9.91 -10.46
C GLU A 235 5.70 -10.08 -9.76
N SER A 236 5.95 -11.25 -9.19
CA SER A 236 7.23 -11.56 -8.56
C SER A 236 7.57 -13.04 -8.60
N HIS A 237 8.85 -13.35 -8.62
CA HIS A 237 9.36 -14.72 -8.61
C HIS A 237 10.64 -14.80 -7.78
N VAL A 238 10.63 -15.57 -6.70
CA VAL A 238 11.81 -16.07 -6.00
C VAL A 238 12.35 -17.27 -6.77
N VAL A 239 13.60 -17.17 -7.22
CA VAL A 239 14.25 -18.26 -7.98
C VAL A 239 14.49 -19.48 -7.09
N SER A 240 14.71 -20.64 -7.72
CA SER A 240 14.91 -21.94 -7.05
C SER A 240 16.11 -22.04 -6.10
N SER A 241 17.09 -21.13 -6.20
CA SER A 241 18.20 -21.03 -5.23
C SER A 241 17.84 -20.26 -3.97
N GLY A 242 16.68 -19.58 -3.98
CA GLY A 242 16.22 -18.75 -2.90
C GLY A 242 17.00 -17.46 -2.74
N ARG A 243 18.04 -17.23 -3.53
CA ARG A 243 18.90 -16.05 -3.39
C ARG A 243 18.31 -14.81 -4.04
N TYR A 244 17.65 -14.94 -5.20
CA TYR A 244 17.19 -13.78 -5.97
C TYR A 244 15.66 -13.66 -5.97
N VAL A 245 15.15 -12.43 -5.95
CA VAL A 245 13.75 -12.11 -6.21
C VAL A 245 13.67 -11.26 -7.47
N TRP A 246 12.94 -11.76 -8.45
CA TRP A 246 12.51 -11.01 -9.62
C TRP A 246 11.18 -10.36 -9.29
N ALA A 247 11.02 -9.08 -9.62
CA ALA A 247 9.78 -8.36 -9.39
C ALA A 247 9.50 -7.40 -10.54
N GLN A 248 8.28 -7.45 -11.08
CA GLN A 248 7.76 -6.46 -12.03
C GLN A 248 7.25 -5.28 -11.22
N VAL A 249 7.89 -4.13 -11.36
CA VAL A 249 7.52 -2.90 -10.65
C VAL A 249 6.75 -2.01 -11.63
N LYS A 250 5.51 -1.64 -11.30
CA LYS A 250 4.69 -0.77 -12.17
C LYS A 250 5.20 0.67 -12.19
N GLU A 251 6.21 0.98 -13.00
CA GLU A 251 6.53 2.35 -13.41
C GLU A 251 5.51 2.80 -14.48
N LEU A 252 5.01 4.02 -14.40
CA LEU A 252 3.73 4.41 -15.03
C LEU A 252 3.76 4.48 -16.58
N GLU A 253 4.90 4.28 -17.25
CA GLU A 253 4.98 4.34 -18.72
C GLU A 253 5.94 3.34 -19.40
N GLU A 254 6.92 2.74 -18.72
CA GLU A 254 7.90 1.82 -19.39
C GLU A 254 8.04 0.43 -18.72
N GLY A 255 7.24 0.11 -17.70
CA GLY A 255 7.40 -1.15 -16.99
C GLY A 255 8.83 -1.34 -16.45
N GLY A 256 9.17 -2.52 -15.95
CA GLY A 256 10.54 -2.79 -15.55
C GLY A 256 10.66 -3.91 -14.54
N ILE A 257 11.63 -4.78 -14.79
CA ILE A 257 11.93 -5.90 -13.91
C ILE A 257 13.12 -5.54 -13.03
N VAL A 258 12.95 -5.69 -11.72
CA VAL A 258 14.04 -5.56 -10.75
C VAL A 258 14.40 -6.94 -10.21
N VAL A 259 15.70 -7.24 -10.23
CA VAL A 259 16.26 -8.46 -9.62
C VAL A 259 17.01 -8.06 -8.35
N VAL A 260 16.57 -8.58 -7.21
CA VAL A 260 17.12 -8.27 -5.88
C VAL A 260 17.85 -9.50 -5.35
N ASP A 261 19.12 -9.32 -4.99
CA ASP A 261 19.89 -10.31 -4.23
C ASP A 261 19.47 -10.22 -2.75
N ARG A 262 18.89 -11.29 -2.22
CA ARG A 262 18.36 -11.35 -0.85
C ARG A 262 19.43 -11.50 0.21
N ASP A 263 20.56 -12.13 -0.13
CA ASP A 263 21.64 -12.37 0.82
C ASP A 263 22.46 -11.09 1.02
N GLU A 264 22.70 -10.35 -0.07
CA GLU A 264 23.40 -9.06 -0.04
C GLU A 264 22.44 -7.86 0.14
N TRP A 265 21.13 -8.12 0.06
CA TRP A 265 20.05 -7.14 0.18
C TRP A 265 20.26 -5.89 -0.70
N ARG A 266 20.57 -6.13 -1.99
CA ARG A 266 20.79 -5.08 -3.00
C ARG A 266 20.15 -5.43 -4.33
N VAL A 267 19.92 -4.42 -5.16
CA VAL A 267 19.53 -4.63 -6.56
C VAL A 267 20.71 -5.26 -7.30
N ALA A 268 20.55 -6.51 -7.71
CA ALA A 268 21.49 -7.21 -8.58
C ALA A 268 21.37 -6.70 -10.02
N ARG A 269 20.14 -6.44 -10.48
CA ARG A 269 19.89 -5.97 -11.84
C ARG A 269 18.57 -5.22 -12.02
N ARG A 270 18.53 -4.37 -13.05
CA ARG A 270 17.31 -3.77 -13.60
C ARG A 270 17.24 -4.10 -15.09
N LEU A 271 16.08 -4.58 -15.54
CA LEU A 271 15.84 -4.90 -16.94
C LEU A 271 14.70 -3.99 -17.44
N HIS A 272 15.08 -2.90 -18.10
CA HIS A 272 14.16 -1.84 -18.52
C HIS A 272 13.49 -2.10 -19.88
N ARG A 273 13.82 -3.21 -20.55
CA ARG A 273 13.28 -3.57 -21.89
C ARG A 273 12.25 -4.69 -21.83
N PHE A 274 11.90 -5.14 -20.64
CA PHE A 274 11.04 -6.29 -20.46
C PHE A 274 9.97 -5.94 -19.45
N ASP A 275 8.77 -6.37 -19.76
CA ASP A 275 7.59 -6.16 -18.94
C ASP A 275 7.28 -7.40 -18.13
N LEU A 276 7.42 -8.57 -18.73
CA LEU A 276 7.04 -9.84 -18.14
C LEU A 276 8.25 -10.73 -17.93
N PHE A 277 8.15 -11.64 -16.97
CA PHE A 277 9.12 -12.70 -16.81
C PHE A 277 8.48 -13.97 -16.25
N GLU A 278 9.12 -15.09 -16.53
CA GLU A 278 8.77 -16.37 -15.93
C GLU A 278 10.02 -17.21 -15.70
N ALA A 279 9.95 -18.12 -14.72
CA ALA A 279 11.00 -19.12 -14.56
C ALA A 279 10.85 -20.22 -15.61
N VAL A 280 11.96 -20.57 -16.26
CA VAL A 280 12.02 -21.60 -17.29
C VAL A 280 11.96 -22.97 -16.63
N PRO A 281 10.83 -23.69 -16.73
CA PRO A 281 10.59 -24.91 -15.97
C PRO A 281 11.60 -26.00 -16.32
N GLY A 282 12.13 -26.70 -15.32
CA GLY A 282 13.04 -27.84 -15.51
C GLY A 282 14.46 -27.48 -15.98
N SER A 283 14.78 -26.19 -16.08
CA SER A 283 16.12 -25.73 -16.44
C SER A 283 17.12 -25.95 -15.30
N GLU A 284 18.27 -26.56 -15.62
CA GLU A 284 19.41 -26.72 -14.71
C GLU A 284 20.69 -26.27 -15.44
N PRO A 285 21.37 -25.20 -14.98
CA PRO A 285 20.99 -24.32 -13.87
C PRO A 285 19.71 -23.51 -14.19
N SER A 286 19.05 -22.99 -13.15
CA SER A 286 17.79 -22.28 -13.32
C SER A 286 17.92 -21.01 -14.17
N ARG A 287 16.93 -20.80 -15.03
CA ARG A 287 16.84 -19.70 -16.00
C ARG A 287 15.52 -18.95 -15.85
N MET A 288 15.56 -17.68 -16.26
CA MET A 288 14.41 -16.79 -16.32
C MET A 288 14.24 -16.30 -17.76
N LEU A 289 13.03 -16.42 -18.29
CA LEU A 289 12.64 -15.78 -19.54
C LEU A 289 12.11 -14.39 -19.19
N ALA A 290 12.53 -13.36 -19.93
CA ALA A 290 11.97 -12.02 -19.85
C ALA A 290 11.46 -11.60 -21.23
N THR A 291 10.26 -11.00 -21.32
CA THR A 291 9.60 -10.63 -22.59
C THR A 291 9.07 -9.19 -22.54
N ALA A 292 9.14 -8.50 -23.68
CA ALA A 292 8.59 -7.15 -23.88
C ALA A 292 7.13 -7.22 -24.36
N PHE A 293 6.29 -6.27 -23.96
CA PHE A 293 4.86 -6.26 -24.33
C PHE A 293 4.62 -5.67 -25.73
N ASP A 294 5.39 -4.66 -26.11
CA ASP A 294 5.28 -3.89 -27.36
C ASP A 294 5.90 -4.59 -28.57
N GLU A 295 6.90 -5.44 -28.33
CA GLU A 295 7.60 -6.18 -29.36
C GLU A 295 7.57 -7.67 -28.99
N VAL A 296 6.51 -8.40 -29.38
CA VAL A 296 6.32 -9.84 -29.09
C VAL A 296 7.54 -10.69 -29.50
N THR A 297 8.41 -10.17 -30.36
CA THR A 297 9.67 -10.79 -30.80
C THR A 297 10.86 -10.60 -29.83
N HIS A 298 10.78 -9.71 -28.85
CA HIS A 298 11.87 -9.41 -27.93
C HIS A 298 11.77 -10.24 -26.65
N ALA A 299 12.30 -11.46 -26.72
CA ALA A 299 12.52 -12.34 -25.58
C ALA A 299 14.01 -12.43 -25.23
N GLY A 300 14.32 -12.38 -23.93
CA GLY A 300 15.67 -12.57 -23.38
C GLY A 300 15.72 -13.73 -22.39
N LEU A 301 16.77 -14.54 -22.46
CA LEU A 301 17.05 -15.58 -21.46
C LEU A 301 18.11 -15.09 -20.49
N HIS A 302 17.84 -15.26 -19.20
CA HIS A 302 18.67 -14.79 -18.12
C HIS A 302 18.97 -15.92 -17.13
N ASP A 303 20.09 -15.82 -16.42
CA ASP A 303 20.31 -16.62 -15.23
C ASP A 303 19.50 -16.06 -14.05
N GLU A 304 19.54 -16.77 -12.91
CA GLU A 304 18.82 -16.37 -11.71
C GLU A 304 19.14 -14.95 -11.19
N SER A 305 20.32 -14.41 -11.52
CA SER A 305 20.76 -13.06 -11.10
C SER A 305 20.34 -11.95 -12.08
N GLY A 306 19.67 -12.31 -13.18
CA GLY A 306 19.30 -11.39 -14.26
C GLY A 306 20.39 -11.19 -15.30
N LYS A 307 21.54 -11.86 -15.18
CA LYS A 307 22.58 -11.78 -16.20
C LYS A 307 22.10 -12.49 -17.46
N ALA A 308 22.21 -11.81 -18.60
CA ALA A 308 21.84 -12.39 -19.88
C ALA A 308 22.69 -13.65 -20.14
N VAL A 309 22.02 -14.71 -20.57
CA VAL A 309 22.63 -15.95 -21.05
C VAL A 309 22.73 -15.85 -22.56
N GLU A 310 23.77 -16.41 -23.15
CA GLU A 310 23.90 -16.49 -24.61
C GLU A 310 22.78 -17.38 -25.16
N TRP A 311 21.72 -16.71 -25.59
CA TRP A 311 20.54 -17.26 -26.20
C TRP A 311 19.91 -16.12 -26.98
N SER A 312 19.59 -16.37 -28.23
CA SER A 312 18.80 -15.45 -29.03
C SER A 312 17.56 -16.22 -29.42
N ALA A 313 16.40 -15.72 -28.98
CA ALA A 313 15.16 -16.09 -29.63
C ALA A 313 15.36 -15.85 -31.14
N PRO A 314 15.04 -16.84 -31.99
CA PRO A 314 15.00 -16.58 -33.42
C PRO A 314 14.08 -15.37 -33.65
N PRO A 315 14.52 -14.34 -34.38
CA PRO A 315 13.77 -13.07 -34.50
C PRO A 315 12.37 -13.26 -35.12
N GLU A 316 12.15 -14.38 -35.81
CA GLU A 316 10.87 -14.81 -36.36
C GLU A 316 9.93 -15.50 -35.34
N LEU A 317 10.34 -15.74 -34.09
CA LEU A 317 9.52 -16.42 -33.10
C LEU A 317 9.02 -15.48 -32.00
N ALA A 318 7.70 -15.32 -31.95
CA ALA A 318 6.96 -14.71 -30.86
C ALA A 318 6.89 -15.66 -29.65
N VAL A 319 7.96 -15.73 -28.85
CA VAL A 319 8.05 -16.66 -27.70
C VAL A 319 7.16 -16.19 -26.55
N LYS A 320 6.11 -16.95 -26.24
CA LYS A 320 5.19 -16.70 -25.11
C LYS A 320 5.62 -17.36 -23.82
N SER A 321 6.16 -18.58 -23.93
CA SER A 321 6.67 -19.31 -22.77
C SER A 321 7.83 -20.22 -23.16
N LEU A 322 8.70 -20.53 -22.22
CA LEU A 322 9.87 -21.39 -22.44
C LEU A 322 10.01 -22.43 -21.34
N ALA A 323 10.29 -23.69 -21.69
CA ALA A 323 10.66 -24.74 -20.75
C ALA A 323 11.90 -25.52 -21.19
N ALA A 324 12.53 -26.21 -20.25
CA ALA A 324 13.57 -27.18 -20.58
C ALA A 324 12.98 -28.27 -21.45
N HIS A 325 13.76 -28.72 -22.43
CA HIS A 325 13.32 -29.79 -23.30
C HIS A 325 13.13 -31.10 -22.50
N PRO A 326 12.00 -31.83 -22.65
CA PRO A 326 11.75 -33.06 -21.90
C PRO A 326 12.79 -34.16 -22.14
N GLY A 327 13.47 -34.13 -23.30
CA GLY A 327 14.59 -35.02 -23.63
C GLY A 327 15.92 -34.69 -22.93
N GLY A 328 16.00 -33.57 -22.19
CA GLY A 328 17.13 -33.20 -21.33
C GLY A 328 18.12 -32.19 -21.90
N GLU A 329 18.20 -32.00 -23.22
CA GLU A 329 19.04 -30.98 -23.86
C GLU A 329 18.21 -29.93 -24.60
N GLY A 330 18.53 -28.65 -24.38
CA GLY A 330 17.85 -27.53 -25.05
C GLY A 330 16.56 -27.08 -24.36
N PHE A 331 15.73 -26.38 -25.12
CA PHE A 331 14.46 -25.83 -24.66
C PHE A 331 13.31 -26.20 -25.59
N LEU A 332 12.10 -26.08 -25.06
CA LEU A 332 10.86 -26.13 -25.80
C LEU A 332 10.17 -24.78 -25.63
N ALA A 333 9.99 -24.06 -26.74
CA ALA A 333 9.35 -22.75 -26.76
C ALA A 333 7.89 -22.89 -27.19
N LEU A 334 6.99 -22.28 -26.43
CA LEU A 334 5.62 -22.00 -26.86
C LEU A 334 5.62 -20.68 -27.61
N VAL A 335 5.18 -20.70 -28.86
CA VAL A 335 5.18 -19.55 -29.77
C VAL A 335 3.80 -19.31 -30.37
N GLU A 336 3.57 -18.10 -30.86
CA GLU A 336 2.50 -17.84 -31.82
C GLU A 336 2.95 -18.38 -33.20
N ALA A 337 2.18 -19.29 -33.79
CA ALA A 337 2.54 -19.86 -35.08
C ALA A 337 2.06 -18.93 -36.21
N GLU A 338 2.92 -17.98 -36.63
CA GLU A 338 2.66 -17.11 -37.79
C GLU A 338 2.37 -17.94 -39.05
N GLY A 339 1.23 -17.66 -39.71
CA GLY A 339 0.85 -18.36 -40.94
C GLY A 339 -0.60 -18.22 -41.39
N ALA A 340 -1.48 -17.55 -40.64
CA ALA A 340 -2.85 -17.25 -41.07
C ALA A 340 -2.99 -15.73 -41.29
N ASP A 341 -3.44 -15.33 -42.48
CA ASP A 341 -3.75 -13.94 -42.80
C ASP A 341 -4.94 -13.47 -41.93
N GLY A 342 -4.65 -12.93 -40.74
CA GLY A 342 -5.66 -12.38 -39.82
C GLY A 342 -5.18 -12.37 -38.37
N PHE A 343 -5.36 -11.25 -37.68
CA PHE A 343 -4.95 -11.08 -36.27
C PHE A 343 -5.75 -11.97 -35.30
N ASP A 344 -6.94 -12.46 -35.70
CA ASP A 344 -7.90 -13.03 -34.76
C ASP A 344 -7.74 -14.54 -34.49
N ASP A 345 -7.01 -15.29 -35.33
CA ASP A 345 -6.98 -16.77 -35.29
C ASP A 345 -5.57 -17.38 -35.29
N ILE A 346 -4.59 -16.71 -34.66
CA ILE A 346 -3.22 -17.25 -34.57
C ILE A 346 -3.19 -18.41 -33.55
N PRO A 347 -2.85 -19.65 -33.96
CA PRO A 347 -2.78 -20.78 -33.04
C PRO A 347 -1.44 -20.81 -32.30
N PHE A 348 -1.41 -21.51 -31.17
CA PHE A 348 -0.16 -21.82 -30.49
C PHE A 348 0.65 -22.88 -31.27
N GLY A 349 1.97 -22.72 -31.28
CA GLY A 349 2.93 -23.70 -31.78
C GLY A 349 3.98 -24.04 -30.74
N LEU A 350 4.53 -25.25 -30.82
CA LEU A 350 5.68 -25.67 -30.01
C LEU A 350 6.93 -25.83 -30.89
N VAL A 351 8.04 -25.20 -30.49
CA VAL A 351 9.31 -25.22 -31.22
C VAL A 351 10.43 -25.79 -30.35
N GLU A 352 11.12 -26.82 -30.85
CA GLU A 352 12.31 -27.38 -30.21
C GLU A 352 13.54 -26.50 -30.51
N LEU A 353 14.19 -26.04 -29.45
CA LEU A 353 15.41 -25.23 -29.47
C LEU A 353 16.58 -26.05 -28.92
N LEU A 354 17.17 -26.90 -29.78
CA LEU A 354 18.25 -27.82 -29.41
C LEU A 354 19.64 -27.19 -29.65
N PRO A 355 20.63 -27.40 -28.75
CA PRO A 355 21.97 -26.84 -28.91
C PRO A 355 22.62 -27.23 -30.24
N GLY A 356 23.16 -26.25 -30.96
CA GLY A 356 23.86 -26.47 -32.24
C GLY A 356 22.96 -26.87 -33.41
N LYS A 357 21.64 -26.93 -33.23
CA LYS A 357 20.67 -27.20 -34.29
C LYS A 357 19.86 -25.94 -34.61
N ARG A 358 19.32 -25.89 -35.83
CA ARG A 358 18.31 -24.88 -36.16
C ARG A 358 17.03 -25.17 -35.38
N PRO A 359 16.26 -24.14 -34.98
CA PRO A 359 14.92 -24.33 -34.44
C PRO A 359 14.09 -25.28 -35.31
N SER A 360 13.30 -26.16 -34.69
CA SER A 360 12.32 -26.94 -35.44
C SER A 360 11.25 -26.02 -36.07
N GLY A 361 10.49 -26.54 -37.03
CA GLY A 361 9.21 -25.89 -37.37
C GLY A 361 8.25 -25.95 -36.16
N PRO A 362 7.29 -25.00 -36.04
CA PRO A 362 6.30 -25.05 -34.99
C PRO A 362 5.38 -26.25 -35.17
N LEU A 363 5.28 -27.11 -34.16
CA LEU A 363 4.21 -28.09 -34.05
C LEU A 363 2.93 -27.36 -33.66
N VAL A 364 2.12 -27.01 -34.66
CA VAL A 364 0.88 -26.24 -34.48
C VAL A 364 -0.16 -27.05 -33.71
N VAL A 365 -0.72 -26.45 -32.66
CA VAL A 365 -1.83 -27.00 -31.91
C VAL A 365 -3.13 -26.52 -32.57
N THR A 366 -3.57 -27.25 -33.60
CA THR A 366 -4.77 -26.90 -34.37
C THR A 366 -5.99 -26.69 -33.48
N GLY A 367 -6.70 -25.58 -33.70
CA GLY A 367 -7.89 -25.17 -32.94
C GLY A 367 -7.60 -24.37 -31.66
N SER A 368 -6.33 -24.16 -31.31
CA SER A 368 -5.97 -23.24 -30.23
C SER A 368 -5.96 -21.78 -30.68
N HIS A 369 -6.11 -20.86 -29.73
CA HIS A 369 -6.10 -19.41 -29.97
C HIS A 369 -5.14 -18.73 -28.99
N HIS A 370 -4.27 -17.85 -29.50
CA HIS A 370 -3.21 -17.22 -28.71
C HIS A 370 -3.71 -16.29 -27.58
N GLU A 371 -4.92 -15.73 -27.72
CA GLU A 371 -5.52 -14.86 -26.70
C GLU A 371 -6.04 -15.62 -25.47
N VAL A 372 -6.10 -16.95 -25.54
CA VAL A 372 -6.63 -17.76 -24.45
C VAL A 372 -5.54 -18.05 -23.43
N GLN A 373 -5.94 -18.09 -22.15
CA GLN A 373 -5.06 -18.49 -21.06
C GLN A 373 -4.42 -19.85 -21.34
N VAL A 374 -3.09 -19.89 -21.23
CA VAL A 374 -2.29 -21.09 -21.46
C VAL A 374 -1.49 -21.45 -20.22
N SER A 375 -1.40 -22.74 -19.91
CA SER A 375 -0.49 -23.26 -18.90
C SER A 375 0.43 -24.30 -19.53
N PHE A 376 1.73 -24.11 -19.33
CA PHE A 376 2.78 -24.94 -19.92
C PHE A 376 3.66 -25.55 -18.84
N ALA A 377 3.81 -26.88 -18.87
CA ALA A 377 4.60 -27.64 -17.90
C ALA A 377 5.41 -28.73 -18.59
N VAL A 378 6.53 -29.13 -17.98
CA VAL A 378 7.38 -30.23 -18.43
C VAL A 378 7.68 -31.15 -17.25
N SER A 379 7.84 -32.44 -17.51
CA SER A 379 8.43 -33.41 -16.58
C SER A 379 9.66 -34.03 -17.21
N ARG A 380 10.80 -33.95 -16.51
CA ARG A 380 12.03 -34.63 -16.93
C ARG A 380 12.01 -36.13 -16.61
N ASP A 381 11.30 -36.54 -15.57
CA ASP A 381 11.20 -37.96 -15.18
C ASP A 381 10.31 -38.72 -16.16
N GLU A 382 9.17 -38.14 -16.55
CA GLU A 382 8.25 -38.71 -17.53
C GLU A 382 8.67 -38.44 -18.99
N ARG A 383 9.60 -37.49 -19.21
CA ARG A 383 10.04 -37.02 -20.54
C ARG A 383 8.89 -36.54 -21.42
N LEU A 384 7.99 -35.77 -20.81
CA LEU A 384 6.81 -35.20 -21.46
C LEU A 384 6.70 -33.71 -21.20
N ALA A 385 6.09 -33.00 -22.15
CA ALA A 385 5.58 -31.66 -21.95
C ALA A 385 4.05 -31.68 -22.03
N TRP A 386 3.39 -30.80 -21.28
CA TRP A 386 1.94 -30.65 -21.28
C TRP A 386 1.56 -29.21 -21.54
N LEU A 387 0.57 -29.04 -22.42
CA LEU A 387 -0.08 -27.76 -22.70
C LEU A 387 -1.55 -27.87 -22.30
N LEU A 388 -1.97 -27.01 -21.38
CA LEU A 388 -3.37 -26.78 -21.07
C LEU A 388 -3.78 -25.45 -21.73
N THR A 389 -4.67 -25.53 -22.72
CA THR A 389 -5.18 -24.39 -23.49
C THR A 389 -6.57 -24.73 -24.03
N ASP A 390 -7.30 -23.75 -24.55
CA ASP A 390 -8.55 -24.04 -25.27
C ASP A 390 -8.23 -24.52 -26.69
N VAL A 391 -8.92 -25.56 -27.12
CA VAL A 391 -8.90 -26.12 -28.47
C VAL A 391 -10.35 -26.20 -28.95
N GLU A 392 -10.65 -25.52 -30.05
CA GLU A 392 -12.02 -25.38 -30.60
C GLU A 392 -13.00 -24.82 -29.55
N GLY A 393 -12.53 -23.86 -28.75
CA GLY A 393 -13.29 -23.23 -27.67
C GLY A 393 -13.57 -24.15 -26.48
N ARG A 394 -12.80 -25.22 -26.30
CA ARG A 394 -12.90 -26.14 -25.15
C ARG A 394 -11.54 -26.36 -24.49
N PRO A 395 -11.43 -26.33 -23.16
CA PRO A 395 -10.18 -26.59 -22.47
C PRO A 395 -9.71 -28.01 -22.75
N SER A 396 -8.45 -28.14 -23.12
CA SER A 396 -7.83 -29.41 -23.44
C SER A 396 -6.42 -29.50 -22.86
N LEU A 397 -6.12 -30.64 -22.26
CA LEU A 397 -4.77 -30.99 -21.84
C LEU A 397 -4.14 -31.88 -22.91
N THR A 398 -3.10 -31.36 -23.58
CA THR A 398 -2.34 -32.09 -24.60
C THR A 398 -0.95 -32.43 -24.07
N ALA A 399 -0.56 -33.70 -24.17
CA ALA A 399 0.79 -34.16 -23.84
C ALA A 399 1.63 -34.33 -25.11
N PHE A 400 2.90 -33.97 -25.01
CA PHE A 400 3.87 -34.02 -26.09
C PHE A 400 5.08 -34.84 -25.65
N CYS A 401 5.56 -35.73 -26.54
CA CYS A 401 6.74 -36.53 -26.32
C CYS A 401 7.78 -36.27 -27.41
N PRO A 402 9.08 -36.18 -27.05
CA PRO A 402 10.14 -36.08 -28.05
C PRO A 402 10.38 -37.45 -28.71
N THR A 403 10.38 -37.50 -30.03
CA THR A 403 10.68 -38.69 -30.83
C THR A 403 11.91 -38.46 -31.71
N SER A 404 12.33 -39.48 -32.46
CA SER A 404 13.42 -39.33 -33.44
C SER A 404 13.06 -38.41 -34.61
N LYS A 405 11.77 -38.10 -34.82
CA LYS A 405 11.28 -37.21 -35.86
C LYS A 405 11.02 -35.78 -35.37
N GLY A 406 11.30 -35.52 -34.09
CA GLY A 406 10.97 -34.28 -33.39
C GLY A 406 9.83 -34.50 -32.39
N LEU A 407 9.21 -33.42 -31.95
CA LEU A 407 8.09 -33.46 -31.01
C LEU A 407 6.80 -34.02 -31.64
N GLU A 408 6.14 -34.96 -30.95
CA GLU A 408 4.85 -35.53 -31.36
C GLU A 408 3.82 -35.44 -30.23
N ILE A 409 2.52 -35.43 -30.56
CA ILE A 409 1.44 -35.49 -29.57
C ILE A 409 1.35 -36.93 -29.04
N ALA A 410 1.58 -37.11 -27.73
CA ALA A 410 1.43 -38.41 -27.07
C ALA A 410 -0.04 -38.75 -26.83
N TRP A 411 -0.81 -37.79 -26.32
CA TRP A 411 -2.26 -37.90 -26.11
C TRP A 411 -2.89 -36.51 -25.90
N ARG A 412 -4.22 -36.44 -26.03
CA ARG A 412 -5.03 -35.26 -25.75
C ARG A 412 -6.31 -35.68 -25.03
N VAL A 413 -6.67 -34.95 -23.98
CA VAL A 413 -7.94 -35.15 -23.24
C VAL A 413 -8.65 -33.83 -23.02
N GLY A 414 -9.97 -33.88 -22.83
CA GLY A 414 -10.75 -32.73 -22.36
C GLY A 414 -10.35 -32.36 -20.92
N ALA A 415 -10.41 -31.07 -20.61
CA ALA A 415 -10.15 -30.54 -19.28
C ALA A 415 -11.26 -29.57 -18.86
N SER A 416 -11.22 -29.12 -17.61
CA SER A 416 -12.08 -28.06 -17.13
C SER A 416 -11.44 -26.69 -17.33
N HIS A 417 -12.23 -25.63 -17.51
CA HIS A 417 -11.72 -24.24 -17.60
C HIS A 417 -10.99 -23.78 -16.32
N VAL A 418 -11.18 -24.51 -15.23
CA VAL A 418 -10.57 -24.25 -13.92
C VAL A 418 -9.49 -25.28 -13.56
N THR A 419 -9.13 -26.16 -14.50
CA THR A 419 -7.98 -27.04 -14.32
C THR A 419 -6.71 -26.18 -14.24
N ALA A 420 -5.82 -26.50 -13.31
CA ALA A 420 -4.51 -25.89 -13.18
C ALA A 420 -3.42 -26.96 -13.17
N LEU A 421 -2.25 -26.63 -13.70
CA LEU A 421 -1.06 -27.48 -13.63
C LEU A 421 -0.20 -27.05 -12.44
N ALA A 422 0.20 -28.02 -11.62
CA ALA A 422 1.19 -27.82 -10.57
C ALA A 422 2.42 -28.69 -10.85
N ARG A 423 3.60 -28.16 -10.52
CA ARG A 423 4.88 -28.85 -10.70
C ARG A 423 5.79 -28.59 -9.51
N ASP A 424 6.75 -29.48 -9.29
CA ASP A 424 7.84 -29.22 -8.34
C ASP A 424 8.88 -28.27 -8.96
N SER A 425 9.73 -27.69 -8.12
CA SER A 425 10.74 -26.70 -8.52
C SER A 425 11.75 -27.23 -9.56
N ARG A 426 11.96 -28.55 -9.64
CA ARG A 426 12.84 -29.20 -10.62
C ARG A 426 12.09 -29.76 -11.82
N SER A 427 10.78 -29.57 -11.90
CA SER A 427 9.93 -30.10 -12.96
C SER A 427 10.14 -31.61 -13.16
N ARG A 428 10.16 -32.39 -12.07
CA ARG A 428 10.23 -33.86 -12.11
C ARG A 428 8.85 -34.47 -12.19
N ARG A 429 7.89 -33.89 -11.48
CA ARG A 429 6.49 -34.29 -11.43
C ARG A 429 5.61 -33.12 -11.82
N VAL A 430 4.57 -33.44 -12.57
CA VAL A 430 3.50 -32.51 -12.91
C VAL A 430 2.18 -33.18 -12.55
N ILE A 431 1.29 -32.43 -11.91
CA ILE A 431 -0.08 -32.86 -11.64
C ILE A 431 -1.06 -31.87 -12.28
N ALA A 432 -2.20 -32.38 -12.74
CA ALA A 432 -3.36 -31.56 -13.05
C ALA A 432 -4.30 -31.55 -11.83
N VAL A 433 -4.78 -30.38 -11.46
CA VAL A 433 -5.70 -30.21 -10.35
C VAL A 433 -6.96 -29.53 -10.83
N THR A 434 -8.12 -30.14 -10.57
CA THR A 434 -9.42 -29.70 -11.07
C THR A 434 -10.44 -29.68 -9.93
N PRO A 435 -11.17 -28.58 -9.72
CA PRO A 435 -12.35 -28.57 -8.88
C PRO A 435 -13.38 -29.63 -9.29
N SER A 436 -13.90 -30.38 -8.32
CA SER A 436 -14.87 -31.45 -8.52
C SER A 436 -16.05 -31.31 -7.57
N ALA A 437 -17.09 -32.13 -7.73
CA ALA A 437 -18.26 -32.10 -6.85
C ALA A 437 -17.91 -32.41 -5.38
N THR A 438 -16.88 -33.22 -5.15
CA THR A 438 -16.34 -33.61 -3.83
C THR A 438 -15.20 -32.70 -3.36
N GLY A 439 -14.79 -31.73 -4.19
CA GLY A 439 -13.80 -30.73 -3.87
C GLY A 439 -12.71 -30.56 -4.91
N LEU A 440 -11.68 -31.40 -4.81
CA LEU A 440 -10.54 -31.37 -5.72
C LEU A 440 -10.22 -32.76 -6.22
N ASP A 441 -10.13 -32.88 -7.54
CA ASP A 441 -9.56 -34.05 -8.20
C ASP A 441 -8.13 -33.69 -8.63
N ILE A 442 -7.20 -34.59 -8.30
CA ILE A 442 -5.77 -34.44 -8.59
C ILE A 442 -5.37 -35.64 -9.44
N ALA A 443 -4.81 -35.37 -10.62
CA ALA A 443 -4.29 -36.39 -11.51
C ALA A 443 -2.78 -36.20 -11.69
N VAL A 444 -2.00 -37.22 -11.33
CA VAL A 444 -0.57 -37.27 -11.65
C VAL A 444 -0.42 -37.49 -13.15
N LEU A 445 0.25 -36.58 -13.84
CA LEU A 445 0.41 -36.65 -15.29
C LEU A 445 1.56 -37.58 -15.66
N ARG A 446 1.31 -38.49 -16.60
CA ARG A 446 2.23 -39.53 -17.07
C ARG A 446 2.12 -39.71 -18.58
N ASP A 447 2.71 -40.77 -19.11
CA ASP A 447 2.62 -41.21 -20.51
C ASP A 447 1.22 -41.66 -20.96
N SER A 448 0.30 -41.87 -20.03
CA SER A 448 -1.09 -42.22 -20.29
C SER A 448 -2.04 -41.07 -19.95
N PRO A 449 -3.15 -40.94 -20.71
CA PRO A 449 -4.12 -39.88 -20.48
C PRO A 449 -4.78 -40.01 -19.09
N PRO A 450 -4.78 -38.95 -18.27
CA PRO A 450 -5.41 -38.97 -16.96
C PRO A 450 -6.94 -38.96 -17.07
N ALA A 451 -7.62 -39.51 -16.06
CA ALA A 451 -9.04 -39.28 -15.87
C ALA A 451 -9.25 -37.91 -15.22
N ILE A 452 -9.45 -36.89 -16.05
CA ILE A 452 -9.88 -35.56 -15.58
C ILE A 452 -11.39 -35.50 -15.81
N PRO A 453 -12.21 -35.31 -14.76
CA PRO A 453 -13.62 -35.16 -14.95
C PRO A 453 -13.87 -33.89 -15.76
N GLU A 454 -14.64 -34.02 -16.84
CA GLU A 454 -15.29 -32.88 -17.45
C GLU A 454 -16.23 -32.31 -16.38
N THR A 455 -15.82 -31.22 -15.73
CA THR A 455 -16.74 -30.51 -14.85
C THR A 455 -17.81 -29.91 -15.76
N PRO A 456 -19.11 -30.02 -15.41
CA PRO A 456 -20.17 -29.31 -16.13
C PRO A 456 -19.71 -27.87 -16.28
N ARG A 457 -19.78 -27.30 -17.50
CA ARG A 457 -19.35 -25.93 -17.80
C ARG A 457 -19.63 -25.08 -16.58
N LEU A 458 -18.58 -24.75 -15.83
CA LEU A 458 -18.72 -23.93 -14.66
C LEU A 458 -19.12 -22.62 -15.25
N HIS A 459 -20.42 -22.41 -15.23
CA HIS A 459 -20.95 -21.32 -15.95
C HIS A 459 -20.30 -20.03 -15.34
N LEU A 460 -20.06 -20.01 -14.04
CA LEU A 460 -19.28 -18.99 -13.35
C LEU A 460 -17.78 -18.83 -13.79
N GLY A 461 -17.31 -19.42 -14.89
CA GLY A 461 -15.90 -19.65 -15.22
C GLY A 461 -15.20 -18.74 -16.24
N THR A 462 -15.83 -17.72 -16.84
CA THR A 462 -15.05 -16.80 -17.69
C THR A 462 -14.31 -15.80 -16.80
N GLY A 463 -12.99 -15.72 -16.97
CA GLY A 463 -12.07 -14.79 -16.30
C GLY A 463 -12.35 -13.30 -16.56
N LEU A 464 -13.58 -12.94 -16.91
CA LEU A 464 -14.05 -11.57 -16.93
C LEU A 464 -14.09 -11.07 -15.48
N ALA A 465 -13.33 -10.00 -15.25
CA ALA A 465 -13.28 -9.26 -13.99
C ALA A 465 -14.66 -8.69 -13.58
N THR A 466 -15.62 -8.66 -14.50
CA THR A 466 -17.01 -8.29 -14.28
C THR A 466 -17.87 -9.56 -14.15
N ALA A 467 -18.62 -9.67 -13.06
CA ALA A 467 -19.68 -10.67 -13.00
C ALA A 467 -20.73 -10.33 -14.10
N PRO A 468 -21.17 -11.31 -14.90
CA PRO A 468 -22.10 -11.08 -16.02
C PRO A 468 -23.47 -10.51 -15.59
N PHE A 469 -23.72 -10.39 -14.29
CA PHE A 469 -24.98 -9.93 -13.69
C PHE A 469 -25.02 -8.42 -13.38
N THR A 470 -23.90 -7.70 -13.58
CA THR A 470 -23.79 -6.27 -13.22
C THR A 470 -23.75 -5.32 -14.41
N SER A 471 -23.24 -5.79 -15.54
CA SER A 471 -23.10 -4.99 -16.75
C SER A 471 -23.36 -5.87 -17.94
N CYS A 472 -24.15 -5.38 -18.88
CA CYS A 472 -24.19 -6.00 -20.18
C CYS A 472 -22.86 -5.73 -20.89
N ALA A 473 -22.07 -6.78 -21.14
CA ALA A 473 -20.86 -6.68 -21.99
C ALA A 473 -21.22 -6.72 -23.48
N PHE A 474 -22.37 -6.15 -23.85
CA PHE A 474 -22.85 -6.16 -25.23
C PHE A 474 -21.90 -5.35 -26.11
N GLN A 475 -21.07 -6.07 -26.85
CA GLN A 475 -20.18 -5.52 -27.86
C GLN A 475 -20.84 -5.70 -29.23
N ALA A 476 -22.00 -5.07 -29.49
CA ALA A 476 -22.34 -4.79 -30.90
C ALA A 476 -21.46 -3.64 -31.38
N ARG A 477 -20.15 -3.92 -31.43
CA ARG A 477 -19.16 -3.05 -32.00
C ARG A 477 -19.44 -3.02 -33.49
N THR A 478 -20.05 -1.94 -33.96
CA THR A 478 -19.90 -1.57 -35.37
C THR A 478 -18.42 -1.28 -35.58
N ALA A 479 -17.91 -1.50 -36.80
CA ALA A 479 -16.50 -1.18 -37.11
C ALA A 479 -16.16 0.26 -36.68
N GLU A 480 -17.11 1.17 -36.85
CA GLU A 480 -17.01 2.57 -36.43
C GLU A 480 -16.87 2.75 -34.90
N ALA A 481 -17.60 1.98 -34.08
CA ALA A 481 -17.43 2.04 -32.63
C ALA A 481 -16.04 1.52 -32.19
N VAL A 482 -15.46 0.54 -32.89
CA VAL A 482 -14.08 0.07 -32.63
C VAL A 482 -13.08 1.18 -32.94
N ASP A 483 -13.19 1.78 -34.13
CA ASP A 483 -12.32 2.88 -34.56
C ASP A 483 -12.37 4.05 -33.57
N LEU A 484 -13.56 4.37 -33.06
CA LEU A 484 -13.75 5.42 -32.04
C LEU A 484 -13.11 5.06 -30.70
N VAL A 485 -13.17 3.80 -30.26
CA VAL A 485 -12.47 3.36 -29.05
C VAL A 485 -10.96 3.46 -29.24
N GLU A 486 -10.42 3.07 -30.39
CA GLU A 486 -8.99 3.22 -30.70
C GLU A 486 -8.56 4.69 -30.77
N GLU A 487 -9.37 5.56 -31.38
CA GLU A 487 -9.16 7.02 -31.35
C GLU A 487 -9.17 7.56 -29.91
N LEU A 488 -10.14 7.17 -29.10
CA LEU A 488 -10.26 7.57 -27.70
C LEU A 488 -9.00 7.19 -26.91
N HIS A 489 -8.47 5.99 -27.12
CA HIS A 489 -7.23 5.53 -26.47
C HIS A 489 -6.01 6.38 -26.82
N ARG A 490 -5.99 7.04 -28.00
CA ARG A 490 -4.93 8.00 -28.38
C ARG A 490 -5.07 9.37 -27.71
N HIS A 491 -6.20 9.65 -27.07
CA HIS A 491 -6.52 10.95 -26.46
C HIS A 491 -6.65 10.89 -24.93
N ARG A 492 -5.93 9.98 -24.24
CA ARG A 492 -6.02 9.73 -22.79
C ARG A 492 -5.80 10.92 -21.84
N GLU A 493 -5.26 12.04 -22.32
CA GLU A 493 -5.25 13.29 -21.53
C GLU A 493 -6.69 13.84 -21.43
N GLU A 494 -7.25 13.92 -20.22
CA GLU A 494 -8.65 14.32 -19.93
C GLU A 494 -9.12 15.56 -20.72
N GLU A 495 -8.31 16.62 -20.78
CA GLU A 495 -8.63 17.83 -21.54
C GLU A 495 -8.59 17.65 -23.06
N ARG A 496 -7.76 16.73 -23.57
CA ARG A 496 -7.75 16.37 -24.99
C ARG A 496 -8.94 15.47 -25.32
N LEU A 497 -9.29 14.56 -24.41
CA LEU A 497 -10.44 13.67 -24.57
C LEU A 497 -11.74 14.46 -24.65
N ALA A 498 -12.02 15.34 -23.68
CA ALA A 498 -13.24 16.16 -23.69
C ALA A 498 -13.35 17.01 -24.97
N ARG A 499 -12.23 17.60 -25.41
CA ARG A 499 -12.18 18.35 -26.69
C ARG A 499 -12.43 17.46 -27.90
N TRP A 500 -11.86 16.27 -27.93
CA TRP A 500 -12.08 15.31 -29.01
C TRP A 500 -13.55 14.87 -29.07
N VAL A 501 -14.17 14.55 -27.93
CA VAL A 501 -15.60 14.23 -27.84
C VAL A 501 -16.46 15.38 -28.36
N GLU A 502 -16.16 16.61 -27.98
CA GLU A 502 -16.88 17.79 -28.46
C GLU A 502 -16.79 17.96 -29.98
N VAL A 503 -15.60 17.76 -30.55
CA VAL A 503 -15.39 17.83 -32.00
C VAL A 503 -16.20 16.74 -32.71
N ARG A 504 -16.07 15.48 -32.28
CA ARG A 504 -16.82 14.35 -32.85
C ARG A 504 -18.32 14.54 -32.72
N ARG A 505 -18.81 15.06 -31.59
CA ARG A 505 -20.23 15.42 -31.40
C ARG A 505 -20.70 16.44 -32.43
N ARG A 506 -19.93 17.51 -32.66
CA ARG A 506 -20.30 18.57 -33.62
C ARG A 506 -20.35 18.04 -35.05
N GLU A 507 -19.39 17.21 -35.43
CA GLU A 507 -19.34 16.55 -36.74
C GLU A 507 -20.56 15.64 -36.95
N ARG A 508 -20.98 14.93 -35.90
CA ARG A 508 -22.07 13.93 -35.93
C ARG A 508 -23.44 14.48 -35.54
N ARG A 509 -23.57 15.77 -35.23
CA ARG A 509 -24.79 16.38 -34.64
C ARG A 509 -26.10 16.16 -35.42
N GLY A 510 -26.01 15.88 -36.73
CA GLY A 510 -27.16 15.64 -37.60
C GLY A 510 -27.61 14.18 -37.65
N ASP A 511 -26.81 13.26 -37.13
CA ASP A 511 -26.99 11.82 -37.26
C ASP A 511 -27.10 11.17 -35.86
N PRO A 512 -28.31 10.81 -35.41
CA PRO A 512 -28.50 10.21 -34.09
C PRO A 512 -27.91 8.80 -33.97
N VAL A 513 -27.64 8.09 -35.07
CA VAL A 513 -26.98 6.77 -35.04
C VAL A 513 -25.49 6.96 -34.76
N ALA A 514 -24.83 7.85 -35.49
CA ALA A 514 -23.41 8.16 -35.30
C ALA A 514 -23.12 8.74 -33.90
N LEU A 515 -24.07 9.48 -33.31
CA LEU A 515 -24.00 9.96 -31.92
C LEU A 515 -24.15 8.82 -30.90
N ALA A 516 -25.04 7.84 -31.16
CA ALA A 516 -25.19 6.68 -30.31
C ALA A 516 -23.92 5.80 -30.31
N GLU A 517 -23.26 5.64 -31.46
CA GLU A 517 -21.98 4.92 -31.56
C GLU A 517 -20.85 5.61 -30.78
N LEU A 518 -20.81 6.94 -30.81
CA LEU A 518 -19.86 7.71 -29.99
C LEU A 518 -20.14 7.55 -28.49
N ALA A 519 -21.42 7.55 -28.08
CA ALA A 519 -21.80 7.29 -26.69
C ALA A 519 -21.43 5.86 -26.27
N ASP A 520 -21.66 4.87 -27.13
CA ASP A 520 -21.28 3.47 -26.91
C ASP A 520 -19.76 3.33 -26.73
N ALA A 521 -18.95 4.02 -27.56
CA ALA A 521 -17.49 4.04 -27.41
C ALA A 521 -17.03 4.63 -26.06
N LEU A 522 -17.69 5.69 -25.59
CA LEU A 522 -17.41 6.30 -24.28
C LEU A 522 -17.79 5.36 -23.12
N LEU A 523 -18.97 4.74 -23.19
CA LEU A 523 -19.43 3.77 -22.19
C LEU A 523 -18.49 2.56 -22.09
N ASN A 524 -18.05 2.01 -23.23
CA ASN A 524 -17.11 0.90 -23.29
C ASN A 524 -15.72 1.27 -22.77
N SER A 525 -15.36 2.56 -22.81
CA SER A 525 -14.10 3.08 -22.25
C SER A 525 -14.24 3.52 -20.79
N HIS A 526 -15.40 3.30 -20.17
CA HIS A 526 -15.75 3.73 -18.82
C HIS A 526 -15.76 5.26 -18.60
N GLU A 527 -15.92 6.05 -19.66
CA GLU A 527 -16.00 7.52 -19.63
C GLU A 527 -17.45 7.99 -19.40
N LEU A 528 -18.03 7.58 -18.26
CA LEU A 528 -19.47 7.70 -17.99
C LEU A 528 -19.97 9.15 -17.93
N ASP A 529 -19.16 10.08 -17.45
CA ASP A 529 -19.53 11.49 -17.31
C ASP A 529 -19.60 12.19 -18.67
N LEU A 530 -18.62 11.94 -19.54
CA LEU A 530 -18.63 12.43 -20.93
C LEU A 530 -19.77 11.80 -21.74
N ALA A 531 -20.06 10.50 -21.53
CA ALA A 531 -21.20 9.84 -22.14
C ALA A 531 -22.53 10.49 -21.71
N GLU A 532 -22.68 10.87 -20.44
CA GLU A 532 -23.88 11.56 -19.95
C GLU A 532 -24.07 12.93 -20.60
N GLU A 533 -23.01 13.76 -20.66
CA GLU A 533 -23.08 15.07 -21.30
C GLU A 533 -23.44 14.94 -22.79
N LEU A 534 -22.78 14.01 -23.49
CA LEU A 534 -23.07 13.71 -24.89
C LEU A 534 -24.53 13.29 -25.11
N LEU A 535 -25.03 12.37 -24.29
CA LEU A 535 -26.39 11.83 -24.42
C LEU A 535 -27.45 12.88 -24.09
N ALA A 536 -27.25 13.70 -23.05
CA ALA A 536 -28.17 14.78 -22.70
C ALA A 536 -28.37 15.76 -23.87
N LEU A 537 -27.27 16.19 -24.51
CA LEU A 537 -27.31 17.12 -25.63
C LEU A 537 -27.83 16.47 -26.92
N SER A 538 -27.54 15.18 -27.12
CA SER A 538 -28.02 14.43 -28.28
C SER A 538 -29.53 14.20 -28.22
N LEU A 539 -30.08 13.93 -27.03
CA LEU A 539 -31.51 13.69 -26.83
C LEU A 539 -32.35 14.97 -26.85
N ASP A 540 -31.80 16.11 -26.45
CA ASP A 540 -32.46 17.43 -26.65
C ASP A 540 -32.73 17.68 -28.15
N ARG A 541 -31.77 17.31 -29.00
CA ARG A 541 -31.85 17.50 -30.45
C ARG A 541 -32.64 16.40 -31.17
N HIS A 542 -32.55 15.17 -30.70
CA HIS A 542 -33.17 13.98 -31.29
C HIS A 542 -34.05 13.26 -30.26
N PRO A 543 -35.14 13.91 -29.80
CA PRO A 543 -35.96 13.37 -28.72
C PRO A 543 -36.63 12.06 -29.14
N GLY A 544 -36.55 11.05 -28.28
CA GLY A 544 -37.20 9.75 -28.48
C GLY A 544 -36.50 8.81 -29.46
N HIS A 545 -35.29 9.13 -29.94
CA HIS A 545 -34.55 8.22 -30.82
C HIS A 545 -34.14 6.95 -30.06
N PRO A 546 -34.51 5.74 -30.54
CA PRO A 546 -34.44 4.52 -29.74
C PRO A 546 -33.01 4.09 -29.41
N LEU A 547 -32.02 4.35 -30.29
CA LEU A 547 -30.61 4.03 -29.99
C LEU A 547 -30.00 4.96 -28.93
N LEU A 548 -30.37 6.24 -28.92
CA LEU A 548 -29.88 7.18 -27.90
C LEU A 548 -30.52 6.89 -26.55
N GLN A 549 -31.80 6.50 -26.53
CA GLN A 549 -32.49 6.02 -25.32
C GLN A 549 -31.88 4.72 -24.79
N LEU A 550 -31.50 3.79 -25.67
CA LEU A 550 -30.80 2.58 -25.28
C LEU A 550 -29.44 2.89 -24.63
N CYS A 551 -28.63 3.78 -25.23
CA CYS A 551 -27.37 4.24 -24.61
C CYS A 551 -27.60 4.94 -23.25
N LEU A 552 -28.69 5.69 -23.08
CA LEU A 552 -29.04 6.29 -21.79
C LEU A 552 -29.43 5.22 -20.75
N ALA A 553 -30.09 4.15 -21.17
CA ALA A 553 -30.34 2.99 -20.33
C ALA A 553 -29.05 2.26 -19.97
N ASP A 554 -28.11 2.10 -20.90
CA ASP A 554 -26.78 1.54 -20.62
C ASP A 554 -25.99 2.39 -19.62
N LEU A 555 -26.01 3.72 -19.77
CA LEU A 555 -25.43 4.65 -18.80
C LEU A 555 -26.09 4.52 -17.43
N ALA A 556 -27.42 4.43 -17.38
CA ALA A 556 -28.16 4.23 -16.14
C ALA A 556 -27.78 2.91 -15.46
N ALA A 557 -27.67 1.82 -16.22
CA ALA A 557 -27.20 0.53 -15.73
C ALA A 557 -25.74 0.61 -15.21
N GLY A 558 -24.85 1.29 -15.95
CA GLY A 558 -23.46 1.53 -15.54
C GLY A 558 -23.32 2.36 -14.26
N ARG A 559 -24.35 3.15 -13.90
CA ARG A 559 -24.47 3.88 -12.64
C ARG A 559 -25.38 3.21 -11.60
N ASP A 560 -25.77 1.95 -11.81
CA ASP A 560 -26.63 1.17 -10.91
C ASP A 560 -28.02 1.81 -10.67
N ARG A 561 -28.53 2.60 -11.64
CA ARG A 561 -29.84 3.28 -11.63
C ARG A 561 -30.92 2.45 -12.34
N TRP A 562 -31.22 1.26 -11.83
CA TRP A 562 -32.09 0.29 -12.51
C TRP A 562 -33.55 0.74 -12.73
N ASP A 563 -34.09 1.60 -11.86
CA ASP A 563 -35.42 2.20 -12.06
C ASP A 563 -35.44 3.12 -13.28
N ASP A 564 -34.33 3.80 -13.56
CA ASP A 564 -34.19 4.64 -14.75
C ASP A 564 -34.00 3.78 -16.00
N VAL A 565 -33.27 2.66 -15.91
CA VAL A 565 -33.11 1.69 -17.02
C VAL A 565 -34.48 1.30 -17.57
N GLU A 566 -35.39 0.86 -16.71
CA GLU A 566 -36.74 0.47 -17.12
C GLU A 566 -37.52 1.61 -17.76
N ARG A 567 -37.48 2.81 -17.15
CA ARG A 567 -38.13 4.01 -17.66
C ARG A 567 -37.66 4.38 -19.07
N TRP A 568 -36.35 4.28 -19.33
CA TRP A 568 -35.77 4.68 -20.61
C TRP A 568 -36.04 3.66 -21.72
N ILE A 569 -36.12 2.37 -21.40
CA ILE A 569 -36.36 1.32 -22.38
C ILE A 569 -37.84 1.00 -22.60
N GLU A 570 -38.77 1.45 -21.76
CA GLU A 570 -40.21 1.17 -21.87
C GLU A 570 -40.77 1.51 -23.27
N GLY A 571 -40.38 2.65 -23.84
CA GLY A 571 -40.84 3.12 -25.15
C GLY A 571 -40.15 2.48 -26.36
N ILE A 572 -39.13 1.66 -26.17
CA ILE A 572 -38.36 1.05 -27.26
C ILE A 572 -39.05 -0.24 -27.71
N ALA A 573 -39.41 -0.34 -28.98
CA ALA A 573 -39.92 -1.57 -29.60
C ALA A 573 -38.74 -2.45 -30.06
N PRO A 574 -38.43 -3.58 -29.39
CA PRO A 574 -37.22 -4.37 -29.70
C PRO A 574 -37.21 -4.94 -31.12
N ALA A 575 -38.39 -5.20 -31.69
CA ALA A 575 -38.57 -5.72 -33.04
C ALA A 575 -38.25 -4.69 -34.15
N GLU A 576 -38.21 -3.39 -33.82
CA GLU A 576 -37.87 -2.32 -34.75
C GLU A 576 -36.36 -2.03 -34.81
N LEU A 577 -35.59 -2.59 -33.88
CA LEU A 577 -34.14 -2.48 -33.83
C LEU A 577 -33.46 -3.65 -34.56
N PRO A 578 -32.20 -3.49 -35.00
CA PRO A 578 -31.38 -4.62 -35.40
C PRO A 578 -31.36 -5.69 -34.32
N ARG A 579 -31.41 -6.98 -34.70
CA ARG A 579 -31.52 -8.12 -33.77
C ARG A 579 -30.58 -8.04 -32.55
N PRO A 580 -29.29 -7.65 -32.68
CA PRO A 580 -28.42 -7.44 -31.51
C PRO A 580 -28.97 -6.45 -30.50
N ARG A 581 -29.41 -5.29 -30.97
CA ARG A 581 -29.93 -4.21 -30.13
C ARG A 581 -31.30 -4.57 -29.55
N GLY A 582 -32.15 -5.29 -30.30
CA GLY A 582 -33.41 -5.84 -29.77
C GLY A 582 -33.21 -6.87 -28.66
N CYS A 583 -32.24 -7.78 -28.82
CA CYS A 583 -31.82 -8.72 -27.77
C CYS A 583 -31.31 -7.98 -26.53
N HIS A 584 -30.50 -6.93 -26.72
CA HIS A 584 -29.97 -6.10 -25.64
C HIS A 584 -31.06 -5.35 -24.85
N VAL A 585 -32.09 -4.82 -25.52
CA VAL A 585 -33.25 -4.22 -24.81
C VAL A 585 -33.92 -5.25 -23.89
N HIS A 586 -34.14 -6.47 -24.37
CA HIS A 586 -34.69 -7.56 -23.55
C HIS A 586 -33.77 -7.96 -22.40
N HIS A 587 -32.45 -7.95 -22.62
CA HIS A 587 -31.46 -8.20 -21.57
C HIS A 587 -31.53 -7.12 -20.47
N LEU A 588 -31.52 -5.83 -20.82
CA LEU A 588 -31.64 -4.75 -19.84
C LEU A 588 -32.97 -4.78 -19.07
N ARG A 589 -34.09 -5.05 -19.77
CA ARG A 589 -35.40 -5.24 -19.12
C ARG A 589 -35.37 -6.39 -18.13
N GLY A 590 -34.81 -7.53 -18.52
CA GLY A 590 -34.71 -8.68 -17.63
C GLY A 590 -33.86 -8.39 -16.39
N LEU A 591 -32.72 -7.71 -16.55
CA LEU A 591 -31.86 -7.30 -15.42
C LEU A 591 -32.57 -6.31 -14.49
N ALA A 592 -33.26 -5.30 -15.05
CA ALA A 592 -34.04 -4.35 -14.25
C ALA A 592 -35.14 -5.07 -13.44
N ARG A 593 -35.85 -6.02 -14.05
CA ARG A 593 -36.86 -6.86 -13.36
C ARG A 593 -36.24 -7.73 -12.26
N LEU A 594 -35.08 -8.36 -12.49
CA LEU A 594 -34.38 -9.09 -11.43
C LEU A 594 -34.01 -8.19 -10.24
N ARG A 595 -33.53 -6.97 -10.52
CA ARG A 595 -33.16 -5.99 -9.50
C ARG A 595 -34.38 -5.48 -8.73
N ALA A 596 -35.52 -5.39 -9.39
CA ALA A 596 -36.82 -5.10 -8.77
C ALA A 596 -37.43 -6.29 -8.00
N GLY A 597 -36.78 -7.47 -8.01
CA GLY A 597 -37.28 -8.66 -7.32
C GLY A 597 -38.36 -9.44 -8.07
N ASP A 598 -38.43 -9.29 -9.40
CA ASP A 598 -39.38 -9.97 -10.29
C ASP A 598 -38.66 -11.00 -11.20
N PRO A 599 -38.32 -12.19 -10.68
CA PRO A 599 -37.64 -13.23 -11.45
C PRO A 599 -38.50 -13.84 -12.57
N ASP A 600 -39.83 -13.81 -12.43
CA ASP A 600 -40.76 -14.28 -13.48
C ASP A 600 -40.77 -13.35 -14.69
N GLY A 601 -40.95 -12.04 -14.46
CA GLY A 601 -40.90 -11.03 -15.52
C GLY A 601 -39.52 -10.97 -16.18
N SER A 602 -38.48 -11.14 -15.38
CA SER A 602 -37.11 -11.33 -15.86
C SER A 602 -36.97 -12.51 -16.82
N LEU A 603 -37.41 -13.71 -16.41
CA LEU A 603 -37.33 -14.92 -17.21
C LEU A 603 -38.03 -14.72 -18.57
N ALA A 604 -39.22 -14.11 -18.56
CA ALA A 604 -39.97 -13.82 -19.77
C ALA A 604 -39.17 -12.96 -20.76
N HIS A 605 -38.50 -11.91 -20.27
CA HIS A 605 -37.68 -11.05 -21.12
C HIS A 605 -36.41 -11.75 -21.62
N PHE A 606 -35.72 -12.54 -20.80
CA PHE A 606 -34.55 -13.28 -21.27
C PHE A 606 -34.90 -14.36 -22.29
N VAL A 607 -36.07 -15.02 -22.17
CA VAL A 607 -36.56 -15.96 -23.19
C VAL A 607 -36.81 -15.22 -24.51
N ALA A 608 -37.51 -14.09 -24.47
CA ALA A 608 -37.75 -13.26 -25.65
C ALA A 608 -36.44 -12.77 -26.30
N GLY A 609 -35.45 -12.36 -25.49
CA GLY A 609 -34.12 -12.00 -25.99
C GLY A 609 -33.38 -13.16 -26.65
N ALA A 610 -33.44 -14.36 -26.06
CA ALA A 610 -32.81 -15.56 -26.61
C ALA A 610 -33.41 -15.98 -27.96
N GLU A 611 -34.73 -15.77 -28.16
CA GLU A 611 -35.42 -16.02 -29.42
C GLU A 611 -34.96 -15.08 -30.56
N LEU A 612 -34.50 -13.86 -30.24
CA LEU A 612 -33.99 -12.90 -31.24
C LEU A 612 -32.58 -13.25 -31.74
N GLY A 613 -31.78 -13.96 -30.95
CA GLY A 613 -30.42 -14.35 -31.31
C GLY A 613 -29.62 -14.93 -30.14
N PRO A 614 -29.30 -16.24 -30.14
CA PRO A 614 -28.39 -16.80 -29.16
C PRO A 614 -26.99 -16.20 -29.37
N ARG A 615 -26.31 -15.78 -28.29
CA ARG A 615 -24.91 -15.27 -28.23
C ARG A 615 -24.64 -13.77 -28.46
N GLN A 616 -25.65 -12.91 -28.64
CA GLN A 616 -25.37 -11.46 -28.80
C GLN A 616 -25.21 -10.73 -27.46
N CYS A 617 -25.92 -11.16 -26.41
CA CYS A 617 -25.91 -10.58 -25.05
C CYS A 617 -25.61 -11.61 -23.95
N ASP A 618 -25.23 -12.84 -24.33
CA ASP A 618 -25.10 -13.99 -23.42
C ASP A 618 -26.25 -14.16 -22.43
N VAL A 619 -27.51 -14.03 -22.89
CA VAL A 619 -28.70 -14.14 -22.03
C VAL A 619 -28.87 -15.51 -21.35
N GLU A 620 -28.11 -16.52 -21.74
CA GLU A 620 -28.11 -17.86 -21.14
C GLU A 620 -27.81 -17.82 -19.63
N TRP A 621 -26.89 -16.96 -19.19
CA TRP A 621 -26.57 -16.69 -17.77
C TRP A 621 -27.81 -16.32 -16.96
N ASN A 622 -28.54 -15.39 -17.55
CA ASN A 622 -29.63 -14.68 -16.94
C ASN A 622 -30.90 -15.54 -16.94
N LEU A 623 -31.07 -16.37 -17.97
CA LEU A 623 -32.05 -17.45 -18.01
C LEU A 623 -31.81 -18.46 -16.90
N ASP A 624 -30.58 -18.96 -16.77
CA ASP A 624 -30.19 -19.93 -15.74
C ASP A 624 -30.38 -19.33 -14.33
N LEU A 625 -29.96 -18.08 -14.11
CA LEU A 625 -30.24 -17.35 -12.86
C LEU A 625 -31.73 -17.27 -12.54
N SER A 626 -32.54 -16.80 -13.50
CA SER A 626 -33.98 -16.60 -13.28
C SER A 626 -34.67 -17.94 -12.98
N ARG A 627 -34.32 -19.00 -13.72
CA ARG A 627 -34.80 -20.36 -13.45
C ARG A 627 -34.39 -20.85 -12.07
N ALA A 628 -33.14 -20.61 -11.66
CA ALA A 628 -32.66 -20.99 -10.33
C ALA A 628 -33.37 -20.25 -9.19
N LEU A 629 -33.73 -18.99 -9.41
CA LEU A 629 -34.51 -18.19 -8.45
C LEU A 629 -35.96 -18.69 -8.34
N LEU A 630 -36.56 -19.15 -9.44
CA LEU A 630 -37.93 -19.67 -9.48
C LEU A 630 -38.06 -21.15 -9.09
N ALA A 631 -36.98 -21.92 -9.19
CA ALA A 631 -36.99 -23.34 -8.86
C ALA A 631 -37.49 -23.58 -7.42
N PRO A 632 -38.25 -24.66 -7.18
CA PRO A 632 -38.68 -25.00 -5.83
C PRO A 632 -37.47 -25.26 -4.93
N LEU A 633 -37.59 -24.87 -3.66
CA LEU A 633 -36.53 -25.08 -2.68
C LEU A 633 -36.57 -26.53 -2.16
N GLU A 634 -36.05 -27.46 -2.97
CA GLU A 634 -35.84 -28.85 -2.57
C GLU A 634 -34.56 -29.00 -1.72
N THR A 635 -34.45 -30.08 -0.93
CA THR A 635 -33.32 -30.30 -0.01
C THR A 635 -32.01 -30.68 -0.70
N ASP A 636 -32.06 -31.37 -1.84
CA ASP A 636 -30.88 -32.02 -2.44
C ASP A 636 -30.39 -31.32 -3.71
N LEU A 637 -29.16 -30.80 -3.71
CA LEU A 637 -28.59 -30.16 -4.89
C LEU A 637 -28.50 -31.15 -6.07
N GLU A 638 -29.15 -30.82 -7.19
CA GLU A 638 -29.07 -31.63 -8.40
C GLU A 638 -27.62 -31.70 -8.93
N PRO A 639 -27.03 -32.91 -9.07
CA PRO A 639 -25.64 -33.05 -9.54
C PRO A 639 -25.39 -32.51 -10.96
N GLY A 640 -26.42 -32.41 -11.79
CA GLY A 640 -26.34 -31.89 -13.16
C GLY A 640 -26.64 -30.40 -13.31
N ALA A 641 -27.02 -29.70 -12.24
CA ALA A 641 -27.31 -28.28 -12.30
C ALA A 641 -26.04 -27.45 -12.56
N SER A 642 -26.21 -26.31 -13.23
CA SER A 642 -25.11 -25.38 -13.47
C SER A 642 -24.50 -24.88 -12.14
N ALA A 643 -23.26 -24.39 -12.20
CA ALA A 643 -22.60 -23.80 -11.04
C ALA A 643 -23.40 -22.64 -10.43
N LEU A 644 -23.98 -21.78 -11.27
CA LEU A 644 -24.80 -20.65 -10.85
C LEU A 644 -26.09 -21.12 -10.17
N SER A 645 -26.81 -22.05 -10.79
CA SER A 645 -28.01 -22.66 -10.21
C SER A 645 -27.74 -23.27 -8.84
N ARG A 646 -26.60 -23.98 -8.69
CA ARG A 646 -26.17 -24.54 -7.41
C ARG A 646 -25.87 -23.47 -6.36
N VAL A 647 -25.17 -22.38 -6.71
CA VAL A 647 -24.91 -21.26 -5.78
C VAL A 647 -26.21 -20.57 -5.34
N VAL A 648 -27.09 -20.28 -6.29
CA VAL A 648 -28.38 -19.62 -6.02
C VAL A 648 -29.21 -20.48 -5.07
N ARG A 649 -29.33 -21.77 -5.36
CA ARG A 649 -30.05 -22.72 -4.53
C ARG A 649 -29.43 -22.88 -3.15
N ALA A 650 -28.11 -23.01 -3.05
CA ALA A 650 -27.38 -23.06 -1.79
C ALA A 650 -27.64 -21.80 -0.93
N CYS A 651 -27.63 -20.61 -1.54
CA CYS A 651 -27.93 -19.37 -0.83
C CYS A 651 -29.36 -19.31 -0.32
N ARG A 652 -30.35 -19.70 -1.15
CA ARG A 652 -31.76 -19.73 -0.75
C ARG A 652 -32.01 -20.76 0.36
N LEU A 653 -31.39 -21.94 0.27
CA LEU A 653 -31.50 -22.99 1.28
C LEU A 653 -30.87 -22.54 2.60
N ALA A 654 -29.69 -21.94 2.54
CA ALA A 654 -29.04 -21.38 3.70
C ALA A 654 -29.87 -20.25 4.32
N ASP A 655 -30.47 -19.34 3.55
CA ASP A 655 -31.34 -18.31 4.11
C ASP A 655 -32.54 -18.90 4.86
N ALA A 656 -33.19 -19.93 4.31
CA ALA A 656 -34.29 -20.64 4.97
C ALA A 656 -33.85 -21.37 6.25
N GLN A 657 -32.64 -21.93 6.28
CA GLN A 657 -32.06 -22.60 7.45
C GLN A 657 -31.61 -21.60 8.52
N LEU A 658 -30.94 -20.52 8.12
CA LEU A 658 -30.56 -19.41 9.01
C LEU A 658 -31.79 -18.78 9.68
N ALA A 659 -32.91 -18.63 8.95
CA ALA A 659 -34.16 -18.13 9.52
C ALA A 659 -34.77 -19.06 10.58
N ARG A 660 -34.54 -20.38 10.49
CA ARG A 660 -34.97 -21.39 11.46
C ARG A 660 -33.95 -21.66 12.58
N GLY A 661 -32.77 -21.02 12.52
CA GLY A 661 -31.67 -21.26 13.45
C GLY A 661 -30.90 -22.57 13.21
N GLU A 662 -31.03 -23.16 12.02
CA GLU A 662 -30.35 -24.40 11.61
C GLU A 662 -28.94 -24.09 11.05
N TRP A 663 -28.06 -23.54 11.89
CA TRP A 663 -26.77 -22.99 11.47
C TRP A 663 -25.84 -24.01 10.79
N ALA A 664 -25.81 -25.25 11.27
CA ALA A 664 -24.99 -26.32 10.71
C ALA A 664 -25.45 -26.70 9.30
N ALA A 665 -26.76 -26.86 9.10
CA ALA A 665 -27.33 -27.15 7.80
C ALA A 665 -27.08 -26.00 6.81
N ALA A 666 -27.16 -24.74 7.26
CA ALA A 666 -26.84 -23.57 6.45
C ALA A 666 -25.36 -23.53 6.01
N ARG A 667 -24.44 -23.89 6.91
CA ARG A 667 -23.02 -24.06 6.56
C ARG A 667 -22.86 -25.15 5.51
N ASP A 668 -23.43 -26.34 5.74
CA ASP A 668 -23.26 -27.49 4.86
C ASP A 668 -23.83 -27.24 3.46
N ALA A 669 -24.96 -26.52 3.37
CA ALA A 669 -25.52 -26.07 2.10
C ALA A 669 -24.58 -25.13 1.30
N LEU A 670 -23.77 -24.32 2.01
CA LEU A 670 -22.87 -23.33 1.42
C LEU A 670 -21.43 -23.84 1.23
N GLU A 671 -21.01 -24.91 1.91
CA GLU A 671 -19.70 -25.57 1.74
C GLU A 671 -19.65 -26.40 0.45
N ILE A 672 -20.01 -25.76 -0.67
CA ILE A 672 -19.93 -26.34 -2.02
C ILE A 672 -18.83 -25.63 -2.84
N PRO A 673 -18.16 -26.35 -3.76
CA PRO A 673 -17.08 -25.81 -4.58
C PRO A 673 -17.39 -24.46 -5.27
N PRO A 674 -18.59 -24.26 -5.89
CA PRO A 674 -18.89 -23.01 -6.57
C PRO A 674 -18.94 -21.77 -5.66
N VAL A 675 -19.38 -21.91 -4.40
CA VAL A 675 -19.38 -20.80 -3.42
C VAL A 675 -17.96 -20.41 -3.06
N HIS A 676 -17.05 -21.39 -2.99
CA HIS A 676 -15.67 -21.11 -2.65
C HIS A 676 -14.89 -20.44 -3.79
N PHE A 677 -15.26 -20.66 -5.06
CA PHE A 677 -14.49 -20.24 -6.25
C PHE A 677 -14.64 -18.76 -6.62
N ARG A 678 -15.86 -18.18 -6.60
CA ARG A 678 -16.12 -16.82 -7.15
C ARG A 678 -15.95 -15.66 -6.16
N LEU A 679 -15.70 -15.97 -4.88
CA LEU A 679 -15.66 -14.97 -3.79
C LEU A 679 -16.87 -14.00 -3.82
N GLU A 680 -18.03 -14.52 -4.21
CA GLU A 680 -19.22 -13.71 -4.28
C GLU A 680 -19.61 -13.24 -2.86
N VAL A 681 -19.75 -11.92 -2.69
CA VAL A 681 -19.80 -11.28 -1.37
C VAL A 681 -21.00 -11.76 -0.54
N GLN A 682 -22.15 -12.05 -1.16
CA GLN A 682 -23.39 -12.42 -0.50
C GLN A 682 -23.37 -13.86 0.02
N SER A 683 -22.82 -14.79 -0.75
CA SER A 683 -22.62 -16.19 -0.37
C SER A 683 -21.52 -16.33 0.67
N ALA A 684 -20.41 -15.59 0.54
CA ALA A 684 -19.38 -15.49 1.57
C ALA A 684 -19.94 -14.93 2.89
N ALA A 685 -20.79 -13.90 2.84
CA ALA A 685 -21.46 -13.35 4.02
C ALA A 685 -22.39 -14.36 4.69
N ARG A 686 -23.12 -15.16 3.93
CA ARG A 686 -23.99 -16.23 4.46
C ARG A 686 -23.17 -17.31 5.16
N LEU A 687 -22.07 -17.75 4.53
CA LEU A 687 -21.19 -18.75 5.09
C LEU A 687 -20.52 -18.24 6.37
N ALA A 688 -20.04 -17.00 6.36
CA ALA A 688 -19.51 -16.32 7.56
C ALA A 688 -20.57 -16.24 8.67
N ALA A 689 -21.81 -15.89 8.35
CA ALA A 689 -22.90 -15.83 9.33
C ALA A 689 -23.20 -17.20 9.96
N ALA A 690 -23.23 -18.27 9.16
CA ALA A 690 -23.41 -19.64 9.65
C ALA A 690 -22.27 -20.06 10.59
N HIS A 691 -21.01 -19.84 10.19
CA HIS A 691 -19.86 -20.15 11.05
C HIS A 691 -19.80 -19.30 12.32
N LEU A 692 -20.21 -18.03 12.29
CA LEU A 692 -20.27 -17.18 13.49
C LEU A 692 -21.25 -17.72 14.54
N ALA A 693 -22.28 -18.47 14.13
CA ALA A 693 -23.27 -19.07 15.02
C ALA A 693 -22.87 -20.46 15.55
N LEU A 694 -21.84 -21.09 14.97
CA LEU A 694 -21.36 -22.41 15.35
C LEU A 694 -20.06 -22.32 16.16
N GLU A 695 -19.96 -23.09 17.25
CA GLU A 695 -18.66 -23.35 17.88
C GLU A 695 -17.93 -24.48 17.15
N PRO A 696 -16.64 -24.32 16.81
CA PRO A 696 -15.89 -25.37 16.14
C PRO A 696 -15.64 -26.54 17.09
N SER A 697 -15.98 -27.76 16.67
CA SER A 697 -15.79 -28.99 17.45
C SER A 697 -14.47 -29.69 17.15
N THR A 698 -13.91 -29.47 15.96
CA THR A 698 -12.61 -30.02 15.55
C THR A 698 -11.62 -28.92 15.13
N PRO A 699 -10.30 -29.21 15.11
CA PRO A 699 -9.32 -28.27 14.53
C PRO A 699 -9.59 -27.92 13.07
N ARG A 700 -10.13 -28.87 12.29
CA ARG A 700 -10.55 -28.65 10.90
C ARG A 700 -11.72 -27.67 10.82
N ASP A 701 -12.71 -27.79 11.70
CA ASP A 701 -13.83 -26.83 11.79
C ASP A 701 -13.36 -25.43 12.18
N LEU A 702 -12.42 -25.34 13.13
CA LEU A 702 -11.82 -24.08 13.56
C LEU A 702 -11.11 -23.40 12.40
N PHE A 703 -10.34 -24.16 11.63
CA PHE A 703 -9.66 -23.68 10.44
C PHE A 703 -10.65 -23.22 9.36
N ARG A 704 -11.69 -24.00 9.04
CA ARG A 704 -12.74 -23.62 8.08
C ARG A 704 -13.45 -22.33 8.49
N LYS A 705 -13.81 -22.21 9.78
CA LYS A 705 -14.37 -20.99 10.35
C LYS A 705 -13.42 -19.80 10.17
N ALA A 706 -12.14 -19.94 10.54
CA ALA A 706 -11.16 -18.87 10.38
C ALA A 706 -11.00 -18.43 8.91
N VAL A 707 -10.96 -19.38 7.98
CA VAL A 707 -10.88 -19.12 6.54
C VAL A 707 -12.10 -18.36 6.05
N ALA A 708 -13.32 -18.83 6.37
CA ALA A 708 -14.56 -18.20 5.92
C ALA A 708 -14.69 -16.77 6.45
N LEU A 709 -14.36 -16.55 7.73
CA LEU A 709 -14.41 -15.23 8.35
C LEU A 709 -13.34 -14.28 7.82
N ALA A 710 -12.10 -14.76 7.67
CA ALA A 710 -11.01 -13.94 7.12
C ALA A 710 -11.30 -13.53 5.68
N ARG A 711 -11.79 -14.48 4.87
CA ARG A 711 -12.21 -14.26 3.49
C ARG A 711 -13.26 -13.16 3.39
N TYR A 712 -14.31 -13.24 4.20
CA TYR A 712 -15.36 -12.22 4.17
C TYR A 712 -14.87 -10.86 4.70
N ALA A 713 -14.09 -10.86 5.79
CA ALA A 713 -13.53 -9.65 6.37
C ALA A 713 -12.53 -8.92 5.45
N SER A 714 -11.87 -9.64 4.54
CA SER A 714 -10.95 -9.03 3.56
C SER A 714 -11.64 -8.36 2.37
N VAL A 715 -12.94 -8.62 2.13
CA VAL A 715 -13.67 -7.96 1.04
C VAL A 715 -13.87 -6.49 1.41
N ASP A 716 -13.20 -5.56 0.73
CA ASP A 716 -13.43 -4.12 0.92
C ASP A 716 -14.76 -3.72 0.24
N PRO A 717 -15.74 -3.10 0.94
CA PRO A 717 -17.01 -2.73 0.34
C PRO A 717 -16.87 -1.48 -0.54
N ALA A 718 -15.76 -0.74 -0.39
CA ALA A 718 -15.43 0.50 -1.08
C ALA A 718 -14.52 0.26 -2.28
N GLU A 719 -13.77 -0.85 -2.34
CA GLU A 719 -13.12 -1.27 -3.58
C GLU A 719 -14.22 -1.58 -4.60
N ARG A 720 -14.36 -0.69 -5.60
CA ARG A 720 -15.26 -0.83 -6.75
C ARG A 720 -14.78 -1.95 -7.69
N ILE A 721 -14.41 -3.11 -7.16
CA ILE A 721 -14.54 -4.32 -7.97
C ILE A 721 -16.04 -4.41 -8.26
N PRO A 722 -16.49 -4.46 -9.54
CA PRO A 722 -17.89 -4.54 -9.90
C PRO A 722 -18.53 -5.62 -9.03
N ARG A 723 -19.39 -5.20 -8.10
CA ARG A 723 -19.87 -6.07 -7.03
C ARG A 723 -20.45 -7.31 -7.67
N SER A 724 -19.84 -8.47 -7.48
CA SER A 724 -20.30 -9.74 -8.05
C SER A 724 -21.61 -10.23 -7.43
N GLU A 725 -22.40 -9.35 -6.83
CA GLU A 725 -23.69 -9.65 -6.24
C GLU A 725 -24.61 -10.29 -7.28
N ILE A 726 -25.14 -11.46 -6.94
CA ILE A 726 -26.14 -12.15 -7.73
C ILE A 726 -27.49 -11.42 -7.49
N PRO A 727 -28.10 -10.81 -8.53
CA PRO A 727 -29.40 -10.16 -8.42
C PRO A 727 -30.46 -11.11 -7.84
N GLY A 728 -31.36 -10.57 -7.03
CA GLY A 728 -32.39 -11.36 -6.33
C GLY A 728 -31.92 -12.09 -5.07
N LEU A 729 -30.62 -12.11 -4.75
CA LEU A 729 -30.06 -12.70 -3.51
C LEU A 729 -29.42 -11.67 -2.57
N GLY A 730 -29.55 -10.38 -2.87
CA GLY A 730 -28.94 -9.30 -2.10
C GLY A 730 -29.43 -9.25 -0.65
N ARG A 731 -28.50 -9.24 0.31
CA ARG A 731 -28.77 -8.77 1.68
C ARG A 731 -28.54 -7.27 1.76
N ASP A 732 -29.25 -6.62 2.67
CA ASP A 732 -29.07 -5.21 2.95
C ASP A 732 -27.62 -4.91 3.39
N ALA A 733 -27.10 -3.76 2.97
CA ALA A 733 -25.72 -3.36 3.25
C ALA A 733 -25.41 -3.28 4.75
N GLY A 734 -26.40 -2.92 5.58
CA GLY A 734 -26.26 -2.86 7.03
C GLY A 734 -25.99 -4.23 7.65
N ARG A 735 -26.72 -5.27 7.20
CA ARG A 735 -26.51 -6.66 7.62
C ARG A 735 -25.17 -7.19 7.16
N LEU A 736 -24.73 -6.89 5.94
CA LEU A 736 -23.39 -7.25 5.47
C LEU A 736 -22.31 -6.64 6.37
N ALA A 737 -22.39 -5.33 6.62
CA ALA A 737 -21.47 -4.63 7.52
C ALA A 737 -21.47 -5.24 8.93
N ALA A 738 -22.64 -5.58 9.47
CA ALA A 738 -22.76 -6.20 10.80
C ALA A 738 -22.14 -7.61 10.86
N ILE A 739 -22.31 -8.44 9.83
CA ILE A 739 -21.66 -9.75 9.74
C ILE A 739 -20.14 -9.57 9.68
N ARG A 740 -19.67 -8.58 8.92
CA ARG A 740 -18.25 -8.30 8.76
C ARG A 740 -17.63 -7.86 10.09
N GLU A 741 -18.24 -6.91 10.78
CA GLU A 741 -17.75 -6.44 12.08
C GLU A 741 -17.65 -7.60 13.08
N ARG A 742 -18.64 -8.50 13.08
CA ARG A 742 -18.61 -9.71 13.91
C ARG A 742 -17.50 -10.68 13.49
N ALA A 743 -17.26 -10.86 12.21
CA ALA A 743 -16.18 -11.68 11.68
C ALA A 743 -14.81 -11.12 12.08
N GLU A 744 -14.59 -9.83 11.92
CA GLU A 744 -13.36 -9.12 12.32
C GLU A 744 -13.13 -9.25 13.84
N ARG A 745 -14.16 -9.00 14.64
CA ARG A 745 -14.07 -9.17 16.10
C ARG A 745 -13.75 -10.61 16.50
N TRP A 746 -14.35 -11.59 15.84
CA TRP A 746 -14.04 -13.00 16.09
C TRP A 746 -12.58 -13.31 15.73
N LEU A 747 -12.07 -12.79 14.60
CA LEU A 747 -10.66 -12.96 14.21
C LEU A 747 -9.71 -12.30 15.22
N GLU A 748 -10.05 -11.12 15.75
CA GLU A 748 -9.30 -10.45 16.84
C GLU A 748 -9.34 -11.22 18.18
N GLU A 749 -10.39 -12.01 18.42
CA GLU A 749 -10.47 -12.90 19.58
C GLU A 749 -9.74 -14.22 19.35
N PHE A 750 -9.83 -14.77 18.14
CA PHE A 750 -9.05 -15.91 17.68
C PHE A 750 -7.55 -15.61 17.80
N GLU A 751 -7.13 -14.37 17.53
CA GLU A 751 -5.79 -13.86 17.81
C GLU A 751 -5.40 -13.84 19.29
N ARG A 752 -6.37 -13.76 20.21
CA ARG A 752 -6.09 -13.67 21.65
C ARG A 752 -6.14 -15.02 22.35
N ARG A 753 -6.72 -16.05 21.72
CA ARG A 753 -6.69 -17.40 22.26
C ARG A 753 -5.25 -17.90 22.25
N GLU A 754 -4.70 -18.14 23.44
CA GLU A 754 -3.56 -19.03 23.56
C GLU A 754 -4.05 -20.40 23.08
N LEU A 755 -3.62 -20.80 21.88
CA LEU A 755 -3.64 -22.20 21.52
C LEU A 755 -2.65 -22.85 22.47
N GLY A 756 -3.15 -23.28 23.63
CA GLY A 756 -2.35 -24.05 24.56
C GLY A 756 -1.67 -25.17 23.78
N PRO A 757 -0.42 -25.54 24.11
CA PRO A 757 0.21 -26.69 23.48
C PRO A 757 -0.78 -27.87 23.53
N PRO A 758 -0.92 -28.67 22.46
CA PRO A 758 -1.78 -29.84 22.50
C PRO A 758 -1.44 -30.62 23.78
N PRO A 759 -2.45 -31.03 24.57
CA PRO A 759 -2.19 -31.70 25.83
C PRO A 759 -1.27 -32.89 25.56
N PRO A 760 -0.12 -33.01 26.26
CA PRO A 760 0.75 -34.16 26.07
C PRO A 760 -0.06 -35.44 26.28
N PRO A 761 0.18 -36.51 25.51
CA PRO A 761 -0.51 -37.79 25.71
C PRO A 761 -0.40 -38.17 27.18
N SER A 762 -1.56 -38.36 27.83
CA SER A 762 -1.68 -38.42 29.27
C SER A 762 -0.72 -39.44 29.86
N ARG A 763 0.36 -38.96 30.48
CA ARG A 763 1.12 -39.77 31.44
C ARG A 763 0.42 -39.63 32.78
N ALA A 764 -0.11 -40.77 33.23
CA ALA A 764 -0.75 -40.92 34.51
C ALA A 764 0.15 -40.41 35.65
N GLY A 765 -0.44 -39.57 36.50
CA GLY A 765 -0.20 -39.46 37.93
C GLY A 765 1.19 -39.01 38.38
N HIS A 766 1.29 -37.78 38.87
CA HIS A 766 1.84 -37.53 40.21
C HIS A 766 1.31 -36.21 40.77
N ALA A 767 0.69 -36.31 41.94
CA ALA A 767 0.19 -35.20 42.72
C ALA A 767 1.36 -34.39 43.31
N GLN A 768 1.26 -33.06 43.27
CA GLN A 768 2.06 -32.18 44.11
C GLN A 768 1.17 -31.44 45.11
N PRO A 769 1.67 -31.20 46.35
CA PRO A 769 0.86 -30.69 47.45
C PRO A 769 0.86 -29.17 47.53
N GLU A 770 -0.22 -28.67 48.12
CA GLU A 770 -0.48 -27.28 48.50
C GLU A 770 0.50 -26.76 49.56
N ALA A 771 0.90 -25.49 49.44
CA ALA A 771 1.47 -24.68 50.51
C ALA A 771 1.08 -23.21 50.26
N THR A 772 0.00 -22.74 50.89
CA THR A 772 -0.06 -21.95 52.14
C THR A 772 0.35 -20.48 52.01
N SER A 773 -0.63 -19.65 52.34
CA SER A 773 -0.63 -18.20 52.39
C SER A 773 -0.21 -17.66 53.77
N GLY A 774 0.44 -16.51 53.79
CA GLY A 774 0.62 -15.65 54.97
C GLY A 774 1.92 -14.82 54.93
N PRO A 775 2.08 -13.79 55.77
CA PRO A 775 1.31 -12.55 55.80
C PRO A 775 2.18 -11.29 55.55
N GLN A 776 1.53 -10.18 55.19
CA GLN A 776 2.14 -8.85 55.03
C GLN A 776 2.64 -8.26 56.37
N ALA A 777 3.79 -7.56 56.32
CA ALA A 777 4.15 -6.52 57.28
C ALA A 777 5.01 -5.40 56.61
N PRO A 778 5.00 -4.17 57.16
CA PRO A 778 5.20 -2.95 56.39
C PRO A 778 6.62 -2.36 56.52
N GLY A 779 7.12 -1.73 55.45
CA GLY A 779 8.44 -1.08 55.44
C GLY A 779 8.50 0.05 54.42
N ARG A 780 8.63 1.27 54.93
CA ARG A 780 8.58 2.57 54.27
C ARG A 780 9.91 2.87 53.57
N ALA A 781 9.88 3.29 52.30
CA ALA A 781 10.95 4.10 51.69
C ALA A 781 10.31 5.03 50.65
N VAL A 782 10.45 6.34 50.88
CA VAL A 782 10.07 7.40 49.95
C VAL A 782 11.08 7.38 48.79
N PRO A 783 10.66 7.22 47.51
CA PRO A 783 11.57 7.42 46.40
C PRO A 783 11.68 8.91 46.09
N ALA A 784 12.92 9.31 45.80
CA ALA A 784 13.32 10.60 45.27
C ALA A 784 12.49 11.03 44.05
N ASP A 785 12.41 12.35 43.87
CA ASP A 785 11.77 13.05 42.76
C ASP A 785 11.81 12.27 41.44
N ALA A 786 10.62 11.92 40.96
CA ALA A 786 10.41 11.47 39.60
C ALA A 786 10.98 12.52 38.63
N PRO A 787 11.53 12.13 37.46
CA PRO A 787 11.93 13.10 36.45
C PRO A 787 10.69 13.91 36.07
N LYS A 788 10.68 15.20 36.41
CA LYS A 788 9.63 16.14 36.00
C LYS A 788 9.44 15.99 34.50
N THR A 789 8.23 15.61 34.08
CA THR A 789 7.84 15.54 32.67
C THR A 789 8.31 16.81 31.98
N PRO A 790 9.00 16.74 30.82
CA PRO A 790 9.44 17.94 30.13
C PRO A 790 8.23 18.85 29.89
N PRO A 791 8.33 20.16 30.20
CA PRO A 791 7.21 21.08 30.07
C PRO A 791 6.72 21.08 28.62
N THR A 792 5.41 20.93 28.42
CA THR A 792 4.76 21.07 27.11
C THR A 792 4.53 22.55 26.81
N HIS A 793 4.45 22.93 25.53
CA HIS A 793 4.07 24.29 25.16
C HIS A 793 2.54 24.48 25.23
N ALA A 794 2.12 25.74 25.30
CA ALA A 794 0.71 26.13 25.39
C ALA A 794 0.21 26.87 24.13
N LEU A 795 0.81 26.61 22.97
CA LEU A 795 0.44 27.31 21.74
C LEU A 795 -1.02 27.01 21.35
N PRO A 796 -1.79 28.01 20.93
CA PRO A 796 -3.05 27.82 20.20
C PRO A 796 -2.83 27.01 18.91
N PRO A 797 -3.91 26.50 18.26
CA PRO A 797 -3.81 25.89 16.93
C PRO A 797 -3.08 26.81 15.95
N LEU A 798 -2.17 26.23 15.16
CA LEU A 798 -1.39 26.98 14.16
C LEU A 798 -2.23 27.24 12.91
N GLY A 799 -1.79 28.16 12.04
CA GLY A 799 -2.58 28.58 10.87
C GLY A 799 -3.06 27.43 9.96
N HIS A 800 -2.28 26.36 9.77
CA HIS A 800 -2.67 25.19 8.98
C HIS A 800 -3.65 24.27 9.72
N GLU A 801 -3.64 24.26 11.06
CA GLU A 801 -4.60 23.54 11.90
C GLU A 801 -5.93 24.30 11.96
N ALA A 802 -5.88 25.63 12.05
CA ALA A 802 -7.04 26.51 12.05
C ALA A 802 -7.84 26.39 10.75
N ILE A 803 -7.21 26.56 9.58
CA ILE A 803 -7.91 26.48 8.28
C ILE A 803 -8.50 25.07 8.03
N ARG A 804 -7.82 24.00 8.49
CA ARG A 804 -8.33 22.62 8.40
C ARG A 804 -9.64 22.41 9.17
N ALA A 805 -9.94 23.24 10.17
CA ALA A 805 -11.20 23.18 10.90
C ALA A 805 -12.36 23.78 10.09
N PHE A 806 -12.08 24.69 9.16
CA PHE A 806 -13.09 25.38 8.34
C PHE A 806 -13.30 24.73 6.97
N VAL A 807 -12.27 24.11 6.39
CA VAL A 807 -12.33 23.54 5.05
C VAL A 807 -12.33 22.02 5.12
N PRO A 808 -13.50 21.36 4.94
CA PRO A 808 -13.60 19.92 4.92
C PRO A 808 -12.64 19.32 3.88
N ARG A 809 -12.10 18.14 4.17
CA ARG A 809 -11.20 17.38 3.26
C ARG A 809 -9.87 18.05 2.90
N LEU A 810 -9.59 19.28 3.34
CA LEU A 810 -8.31 19.96 3.09
C LEU A 810 -7.10 19.11 3.52
N ASP A 811 -7.20 18.45 4.67
CA ASP A 811 -6.15 17.58 5.21
C ASP A 811 -5.90 16.32 4.34
N ALA A 812 -6.93 15.82 3.67
CA ALA A 812 -6.79 14.73 2.71
C ALA A 812 -6.13 15.22 1.42
N ALA A 813 -6.59 16.37 0.89
CA ALA A 813 -6.01 16.99 -0.29
C ALA A 813 -4.52 17.31 -0.09
N VAL A 814 -4.15 17.94 1.04
CA VAL A 814 -2.75 18.25 1.36
C VAL A 814 -1.87 16.98 1.37
N ARG A 815 -2.33 15.89 2.01
CA ARG A 815 -1.57 14.62 2.01
C ARG A 815 -1.43 14.02 0.62
N GLU A 816 -2.50 14.08 -0.16
CA GLU A 816 -2.53 13.55 -1.52
C GLU A 816 -1.61 14.34 -2.44
N THR A 817 -1.64 15.68 -2.37
CA THR A 817 -0.74 16.55 -3.13
C THR A 817 0.71 16.37 -2.72
N VAL A 818 1.03 16.23 -1.43
CA VAL A 818 2.41 15.95 -0.98
C VAL A 818 2.90 14.61 -1.49
N ARG A 819 2.03 13.60 -1.48
CA ARG A 819 2.33 12.29 -2.04
C ARG A 819 2.62 12.42 -3.55
N TYR A 820 1.71 13.05 -4.28
CA TYR A 820 1.84 13.31 -5.72
C TYR A 820 3.12 14.09 -6.06
N ALA A 821 3.46 15.12 -5.29
CA ALA A 821 4.67 15.91 -5.47
C ALA A 821 5.96 15.10 -5.32
N ARG A 822 6.02 14.20 -4.32
CA ARG A 822 7.19 13.33 -4.08
C ARG A 822 7.34 12.23 -5.14
N GLU A 823 6.29 11.96 -5.89
CA GLU A 823 6.25 10.97 -6.96
C GLU A 823 6.67 11.56 -8.32
N GLN A 824 6.71 12.90 -8.46
CA GLN A 824 7.15 13.58 -9.68
C GLN A 824 8.65 13.30 -9.97
N PRO A 825 9.00 12.91 -11.21
CA PRO A 825 10.39 12.72 -11.62
C PRO A 825 11.22 14.00 -11.39
N GLY A 826 12.39 13.84 -10.77
CA GLY A 826 13.29 14.97 -10.49
C GLY A 826 12.98 15.74 -9.20
N TRP A 827 11.96 15.35 -8.42
CA TRP A 827 11.73 15.91 -7.09
C TRP A 827 12.89 15.57 -6.12
N ASP A 828 13.30 16.55 -5.31
CA ASP A 828 14.26 16.36 -4.22
C ASP A 828 13.83 17.09 -2.94
N GLU A 829 14.37 16.68 -1.78
CA GLU A 829 13.96 17.23 -0.48
C GLU A 829 14.25 18.73 -0.30
N THR A 830 15.00 19.35 -1.20
CA THR A 830 15.34 20.78 -1.21
C THR A 830 14.39 21.63 -2.07
N GLN A 831 13.56 20.99 -2.90
CA GLN A 831 12.60 21.63 -3.78
C GLN A 831 11.28 21.93 -3.05
N THR A 832 10.71 23.08 -3.37
CA THR A 832 9.41 23.57 -2.89
C THR A 832 8.50 23.79 -4.09
N LEU A 833 7.20 23.50 -3.94
CA LEU A 833 6.21 23.67 -5.01
C LEU A 833 5.84 25.15 -5.16
N ARG A 834 5.59 25.62 -6.40
CA ARG A 834 5.38 27.04 -6.69
C ARG A 834 4.08 27.25 -7.48
N ASP A 835 4.13 28.03 -8.57
CA ASP A 835 3.00 28.52 -9.36
C ASP A 835 2.27 27.37 -10.10
N ASP A 836 2.88 26.18 -10.13
CA ASP A 836 2.36 24.93 -10.68
C ASP A 836 1.47 24.16 -9.71
N LEU A 837 1.41 24.55 -8.43
CA LEU A 837 0.59 23.84 -7.45
C LEU A 837 -0.90 23.71 -7.85
N PRO A 838 -1.56 24.73 -8.44
CA PRO A 838 -2.92 24.59 -8.95
C PRO A 838 -3.07 23.57 -10.08
N ASP A 839 -2.00 23.31 -10.83
CA ASP A 839 -1.99 22.35 -11.94
C ASP A 839 -1.90 20.90 -11.45
N PHE A 840 -1.56 20.68 -10.18
CA PHE A 840 -1.44 19.34 -9.63
C PHE A 840 -2.83 18.72 -9.55
N ARG A 841 -3.00 17.55 -10.16
CA ARG A 841 -4.29 16.85 -10.23
C ARG A 841 -5.03 16.79 -8.88
N PRO A 842 -4.41 16.41 -7.74
CA PRO A 842 -5.11 16.39 -6.45
C PRO A 842 -5.61 17.76 -5.99
N VAL A 843 -4.87 18.84 -6.28
CA VAL A 843 -5.27 20.22 -5.95
C VAL A 843 -6.43 20.64 -6.82
N ARG A 844 -6.33 20.42 -8.14
CA ARG A 844 -7.39 20.73 -9.10
C ARG A 844 -8.70 20.00 -8.76
N THR A 845 -8.64 18.69 -8.54
CA THR A 845 -9.81 17.89 -8.15
C THR A 845 -10.43 18.38 -6.84
N PHE A 846 -9.60 18.74 -5.85
CA PHE A 846 -10.10 19.25 -4.58
C PHE A 846 -10.76 20.62 -4.72
N LEU A 847 -10.14 21.56 -5.43
CA LEU A 847 -10.69 22.91 -5.61
C LEU A 847 -11.98 22.91 -6.42
N HIS A 848 -12.08 22.08 -7.48
CA HIS A 848 -13.34 21.90 -8.21
C HIS A 848 -14.42 21.28 -7.33
N GLY A 849 -14.10 20.20 -6.62
CA GLY A 849 -15.07 19.58 -5.71
C GLY A 849 -15.53 20.53 -4.60
N TYR A 850 -14.65 21.39 -4.09
CA TYR A 850 -15.01 22.43 -3.12
C TYR A 850 -15.93 23.50 -3.76
N LEU A 851 -15.60 23.96 -4.96
CA LEU A 851 -16.44 24.92 -5.70
C LEU A 851 -17.85 24.36 -5.94
N ASP A 852 -17.95 23.11 -6.42
CA ASP A 852 -19.22 22.44 -6.69
C ASP A 852 -20.05 22.31 -5.41
N GLU A 853 -19.43 21.92 -4.29
CA GLU A 853 -20.10 21.83 -2.98
C GLU A 853 -20.65 23.18 -2.51
N GLN A 854 -19.96 24.30 -2.77
CA GLN A 854 -20.45 25.63 -2.44
C GLN A 854 -21.63 26.05 -3.34
N LEU A 855 -21.53 25.76 -4.65
CA LEU A 855 -22.63 26.03 -5.59
C LEU A 855 -23.88 25.21 -5.25
N GLU A 856 -23.73 23.94 -4.86
CA GLU A 856 -24.82 23.08 -4.39
C GLU A 856 -25.48 23.61 -3.11
N ARG A 857 -24.70 24.27 -2.24
CA ARG A 857 -25.20 24.97 -1.04
C ARG A 857 -25.89 26.30 -1.35
N GLY A 858 -25.97 26.68 -2.62
CA GLY A 858 -26.61 27.90 -3.08
C GLY A 858 -25.75 29.15 -2.95
N ALA A 859 -24.42 29.00 -2.82
CA ALA A 859 -23.51 30.14 -2.88
C ALA A 859 -23.57 30.79 -4.27
N ASP A 860 -23.42 32.11 -4.30
CA ASP A 860 -23.25 32.84 -5.56
C ASP A 860 -21.96 32.38 -6.27
N LYS A 861 -21.98 32.28 -7.60
CA LYS A 861 -20.86 31.74 -8.36
C LYS A 861 -19.59 32.58 -8.24
N GLU A 862 -19.72 33.91 -8.22
CA GLU A 862 -18.57 34.81 -8.09
C GLU A 862 -17.97 34.69 -6.69
N LEU A 863 -18.82 34.60 -5.67
CA LEU A 863 -18.39 34.37 -4.29
C LEU A 863 -17.73 32.99 -4.09
N ALA A 864 -18.33 31.92 -4.64
CA ALA A 864 -17.80 30.56 -4.52
C ALA A 864 -16.44 30.41 -5.23
N LEU A 865 -16.26 31.07 -6.38
CA LEU A 865 -14.98 31.14 -7.06
C LEU A 865 -13.93 31.89 -6.23
N ALA A 866 -14.31 33.05 -5.66
CA ALA A 866 -13.41 33.83 -4.79
C ALA A 866 -13.00 33.05 -3.53
N GLU A 867 -13.92 32.30 -2.92
CA GLU A 867 -13.60 31.41 -1.79
C GLU A 867 -12.69 30.25 -2.20
N ALA A 868 -12.95 29.61 -3.35
CA ALA A 868 -12.10 28.53 -3.85
C ALA A 868 -10.67 29.03 -4.14
N GLU A 869 -10.52 30.25 -4.67
CA GLU A 869 -9.23 30.89 -4.89
C GLU A 869 -8.50 31.16 -3.55
N LEU A 870 -9.23 31.63 -2.53
CA LEU A 870 -8.68 31.82 -1.18
C LEU A 870 -8.22 30.48 -0.56
N VAL A 871 -9.00 29.40 -0.73
CA VAL A 871 -8.62 28.04 -0.31
C VAL A 871 -7.36 27.58 -1.04
N GLY A 872 -7.23 27.90 -2.33
CA GLY A 872 -6.02 27.67 -3.13
C GLY A 872 -4.78 28.34 -2.53
N GLN A 873 -4.90 29.58 -2.06
CA GLN A 873 -3.80 30.29 -1.39
C GLN A 873 -3.41 29.61 -0.07
N HIS A 874 -4.37 29.11 0.70
CA HIS A 874 -4.08 28.35 1.93
C HIS A 874 -3.44 26.99 1.67
N LEU A 875 -3.72 26.37 0.51
CA LEU A 875 -3.08 25.12 0.11
C LEU A 875 -1.57 25.27 -0.09
N ASP A 876 -1.09 26.41 -0.61
CA ASP A 876 0.34 26.59 -0.91
C ASP A 876 1.24 26.34 0.30
N TYR A 877 0.98 27.04 1.40
CA TYR A 877 1.77 26.84 2.60
C TYR A 877 1.46 25.52 3.28
N CYS A 878 0.21 25.01 3.23
CA CYS A 878 -0.15 23.74 3.85
C CYS A 878 0.58 22.56 3.21
N VAL A 879 0.62 22.52 1.87
CA VAL A 879 1.28 21.46 1.10
C VAL A 879 2.78 21.53 1.31
N ASN A 880 3.41 22.70 1.15
CA ASN A 880 4.86 22.82 1.32
C ASN A 880 5.30 22.54 2.77
N PHE A 881 4.53 22.97 3.76
CA PHE A 881 4.83 22.68 5.16
C PHE A 881 4.73 21.17 5.48
N GLU A 882 3.74 20.49 4.92
CA GLU A 882 3.59 19.04 5.01
C GLU A 882 4.72 18.30 4.25
N LEU A 883 5.05 18.77 3.05
CA LEU A 883 6.10 18.25 2.18
C LEU A 883 7.46 18.25 2.90
N HIS A 884 7.75 19.28 3.68
CA HIS A 884 8.99 19.42 4.45
C HIS A 884 8.87 19.03 5.94
N ARG A 885 7.91 18.14 6.26
CA ARG A 885 7.81 17.46 7.58
C ARG A 885 7.58 18.41 8.76
N ARG A 886 6.77 19.45 8.56
CA ARG A 886 6.13 20.29 9.58
C ARG A 886 7.09 20.86 10.64
N LYS A 887 8.15 21.55 10.23
CA LYS A 887 9.12 22.15 11.17
C LYS A 887 8.58 23.46 11.75
N VAL A 888 8.38 23.52 13.06
CA VAL A 888 7.84 24.70 13.74
C VAL A 888 8.87 25.30 14.69
N PHE A 889 9.20 26.58 14.52
CA PHE A 889 10.00 27.35 15.46
C PHE A 889 9.09 28.27 16.27
N PHE A 890 9.12 28.13 17.59
CA PHE A 890 8.37 29.01 18.48
C PHE A 890 9.31 30.06 19.08
N ALA A 891 9.11 31.32 18.70
CA ALA A 891 9.86 32.44 19.27
C ALA A 891 9.25 32.85 20.62
N ASP A 892 10.04 32.73 21.69
CA ASP A 892 9.63 33.23 23.00
C ASP A 892 9.33 34.74 22.95
N ALA A 893 8.42 35.21 23.80
CA ALA A 893 8.00 36.61 23.82
C ALA A 893 9.16 37.58 24.06
N SER A 894 10.11 37.22 24.93
CA SER A 894 11.27 38.05 25.18
C SER A 894 12.25 38.07 24.00
N LEU A 895 12.36 36.95 23.27
CA LEU A 895 13.14 36.87 22.05
C LEU A 895 12.52 37.73 20.95
N ALA A 896 11.23 37.56 20.67
CA ALA A 896 10.53 38.30 19.62
C ALA A 896 10.67 39.83 19.78
N TRP A 897 10.50 40.33 21.02
CA TRP A 897 10.72 41.74 21.33
C TRP A 897 12.16 42.20 21.06
N MET A 898 13.17 41.43 21.50
CA MET A 898 14.58 41.75 21.25
C MET A 898 14.94 41.70 19.75
N LEU A 899 14.38 40.76 19.01
CA LEU A 899 14.56 40.66 17.55
C LEU A 899 13.93 41.86 16.84
N GLY A 900 12.80 42.37 17.31
CA GLY A 900 12.24 43.65 16.83
C GLY A 900 13.14 44.86 17.10
N ARG A 901 14.10 44.75 18.03
CA ARG A 901 15.11 45.77 18.36
C ARG A 901 16.53 45.43 17.93
N THR A 902 16.66 44.47 17.02
CA THR A 902 17.94 44.06 16.45
C THR A 902 18.10 44.66 15.06
N ASN A 903 19.21 45.36 14.82
CA ASN A 903 19.57 45.88 13.51
C ASN A 903 19.92 44.74 12.56
N LEU A 904 19.57 44.92 11.29
CA LEU A 904 19.78 43.95 10.22
C LEU A 904 20.88 44.42 9.27
N ASP A 905 22.03 44.82 9.84
CA ASP A 905 23.21 45.30 9.09
C ASP A 905 24.03 44.11 8.56
N ILE A 906 23.42 43.26 7.73
CA ILE A 906 24.04 42.08 7.11
C ILE A 906 23.73 41.99 5.63
N GLU A 907 24.65 41.39 4.88
CA GLU A 907 24.43 40.97 3.49
C GLU A 907 23.49 39.76 3.41
N ALA A 908 22.69 39.71 2.36
CA ALA A 908 21.73 38.66 2.07
C ALA A 908 22.31 37.24 2.05
N ARG A 909 23.59 37.06 1.66
CA ARG A 909 24.29 35.76 1.69
C ARG A 909 24.26 35.06 3.06
N ALA A 910 24.06 35.83 4.13
CA ALA A 910 23.94 35.30 5.48
C ALA A 910 22.53 34.79 5.83
N LEU A 911 21.51 35.17 5.06
CA LEU A 911 20.12 34.76 5.22
C LEU A 911 19.91 33.35 4.63
N ARG A 912 20.27 32.34 5.42
CA ARG A 912 20.07 30.93 5.09
C ARG A 912 18.83 30.39 5.81
N LEU A 913 18.04 29.60 5.11
CA LEU A 913 16.90 28.93 5.72
C LEU A 913 17.36 27.64 6.44
N PRO A 914 16.86 27.34 7.65
CA PRO A 914 17.16 26.09 8.35
C PRO A 914 16.57 24.87 7.64
N PHE A 915 15.46 25.05 6.93
CA PHE A 915 14.79 24.04 6.11
C PHE A 915 14.18 24.71 4.86
N PRO A 916 13.93 23.97 3.76
CA PRO A 916 13.30 24.52 2.55
C PRO A 916 11.91 25.10 2.81
N CYS A 917 11.14 24.51 3.73
CA CYS A 917 9.93 25.11 4.28
C CYS A 917 9.80 24.83 5.79
N PHE A 918 9.36 25.83 6.55
CA PHE A 918 9.11 25.75 8.00
C PHE A 918 8.15 26.86 8.43
N ALA A 919 7.68 26.81 9.68
CA ALA A 919 6.86 27.84 10.29
C ALA A 919 7.58 28.53 11.45
N VAL A 920 7.39 29.84 11.61
CA VAL A 920 7.77 30.62 12.80
C VAL A 920 6.50 31.13 13.48
N VAL A 921 6.40 30.93 14.79
CA VAL A 921 5.19 31.23 15.56
C VAL A 921 5.47 32.35 16.57
N PHE A 922 4.57 33.34 16.58
CA PHE A 922 4.58 34.46 17.52
C PHE A 922 3.25 34.52 18.28
N THR A 923 3.34 34.64 19.59
CA THR A 923 2.19 34.85 20.49
C THR A 923 2.38 36.08 21.40
N ASP A 924 3.47 36.82 21.17
CA ASP A 924 3.85 37.97 21.98
C ASP A 924 3.05 39.21 21.58
N ARG A 925 2.82 40.11 22.54
CA ARG A 925 1.98 41.28 22.30
C ARG A 925 2.63 42.32 21.40
N ALA A 926 3.96 42.42 21.35
CA ALA A 926 4.63 43.41 20.53
C ALA A 926 4.47 43.08 19.04
N THR A 927 4.74 41.83 18.65
CA THR A 927 4.55 41.36 17.27
C THR A 927 3.08 41.38 16.87
N LEU A 928 2.19 40.88 17.74
CA LEU A 928 0.75 40.84 17.44
C LEU A 928 0.15 42.24 17.31
N ALA A 929 0.61 43.24 18.07
CA ALA A 929 0.12 44.62 17.92
C ALA A 929 0.54 45.25 16.58
N ILE A 930 1.71 44.90 16.04
CA ILE A 930 2.14 45.33 14.70
C ILE A 930 1.22 44.68 13.65
N ALA A 931 0.93 43.39 13.81
CA ALA A 931 -0.02 42.68 12.94
C ALA A 931 -1.44 43.26 13.02
N GLU A 932 -1.96 43.55 14.21
CA GLU A 932 -3.26 44.18 14.41
C GLU A 932 -3.34 45.56 13.73
N ALA A 933 -2.29 46.38 13.84
CA ALA A 933 -2.21 47.67 13.16
C ALA A 933 -2.18 47.53 11.64
N LEU A 934 -1.46 46.53 11.12
CA LEU A 934 -1.44 46.22 9.69
C LEU A 934 -2.84 45.85 9.17
N LEU A 935 -3.54 44.95 9.87
CA LEU A 935 -4.86 44.44 9.46
C LEU A 935 -5.97 45.49 9.60
N LYS A 936 -5.89 46.38 10.59
CA LYS A 936 -6.87 47.47 10.79
C LYS A 936 -7.02 48.34 9.54
N GLU A 937 -5.91 48.62 8.87
CA GLU A 937 -5.86 49.47 7.67
C GLU A 937 -6.10 48.67 6.38
N ASP A 938 -6.00 47.34 6.42
CA ASP A 938 -6.18 46.45 5.25
C ASP A 938 -7.67 46.11 4.99
N GLY A 939 -8.53 46.31 6.00
CA GLY A 939 -9.99 46.15 5.87
C GLY A 939 -10.48 44.70 5.80
N GLY A 940 -9.61 43.72 6.07
CA GLY A 940 -9.96 42.29 6.11
C GLY A 940 -10.86 41.89 7.29
N ILE A 941 -11.27 40.62 7.34
CA ILE A 941 -12.28 40.11 8.30
C ILE A 941 -11.86 40.26 9.77
N LEU A 942 -10.55 40.33 10.01
CA LEU A 942 -9.95 40.49 11.33
C LEU A 942 -9.63 41.96 11.68
N ALA A 943 -10.03 42.93 10.85
CA ALA A 943 -9.79 44.34 11.11
C ALA A 943 -10.39 44.77 12.46
N GLY A 944 -9.56 45.34 13.33
CA GLY A 944 -9.96 45.76 14.68
C GLY A 944 -10.10 44.62 15.70
N GLN A 945 -9.89 43.36 15.30
CA GLN A 945 -9.88 42.23 16.23
C GLN A 945 -8.53 42.11 16.94
N ARG A 946 -8.55 41.49 18.11
CA ARG A 946 -7.36 41.19 18.90
C ARG A 946 -6.84 39.80 18.52
N LEU A 947 -5.62 39.72 18.00
CA LEU A 947 -5.00 38.46 17.56
C LEU A 947 -4.48 37.63 18.75
N GLU A 948 -4.59 36.31 18.67
CA GLU A 948 -3.98 35.39 19.65
C GLU A 948 -2.67 34.78 19.13
N ILE A 949 -2.54 34.63 17.81
CA ILE A 949 -1.38 33.98 17.20
C ILE A 949 -1.12 34.52 15.80
N LEU A 950 0.18 34.61 15.46
CA LEU A 950 0.68 34.79 14.11
C LEU A 950 1.56 33.59 13.77
N THR A 951 1.18 32.85 12.72
CA THR A 951 2.01 31.78 12.15
C THR A 951 2.55 32.23 10.81
N VAL A 952 3.88 32.28 10.67
CA VAL A 952 4.54 32.66 9.41
C VAL A 952 5.18 31.44 8.79
N TYR A 953 4.65 30.97 7.66
CA TYR A 953 5.28 29.92 6.87
C TYR A 953 6.30 30.54 5.94
N VAL A 954 7.52 30.03 6.01
CA VAL A 954 8.65 30.46 5.20
C VAL A 954 8.95 29.35 4.21
N LYS A 955 8.95 29.68 2.92
CA LYS A 955 9.26 28.75 1.83
C LYS A 955 10.40 29.31 0.99
N ARG A 956 11.39 28.51 0.65
CA ARG A 956 12.42 28.89 -0.33
C ARG A 956 11.76 29.10 -1.70
N THR A 957 12.21 30.07 -2.48
CA THR A 957 11.76 30.22 -3.87
C THR A 957 12.98 30.36 -4.79
N PRO A 958 13.14 29.50 -5.80
CA PRO A 958 14.15 29.71 -6.83
C PRO A 958 13.78 30.95 -7.67
N ALA A 959 14.69 31.90 -7.81
CA ALA A 959 14.49 33.04 -8.70
C ALA A 959 15.04 32.71 -10.11
N PRO A 960 14.39 33.19 -11.19
CA PRO A 960 14.78 32.87 -12.58
C PRO A 960 16.21 33.26 -12.98
N ASP A 961 16.83 34.20 -12.27
CA ASP A 961 18.08 34.84 -12.68
C ASP A 961 19.27 34.55 -11.74
N GLY A 962 19.24 33.42 -10.99
CA GLY A 962 20.31 33.05 -10.05
C GLY A 962 20.27 33.77 -8.69
N HIS A 963 19.25 34.62 -8.46
CA HIS A 963 18.96 35.20 -7.16
C HIS A 963 18.33 34.17 -6.20
N SER A 964 18.49 34.38 -4.90
CA SER A 964 17.76 33.61 -3.88
C SER A 964 16.49 34.35 -3.50
N GLY A 965 15.42 33.61 -3.25
CA GLY A 965 14.19 34.19 -2.74
C GLY A 965 13.57 33.35 -1.63
N MET A 966 12.64 33.97 -0.91
CA MET A 966 11.73 33.28 -0.01
C MET A 966 10.34 33.89 -0.06
N SER A 967 9.34 33.05 0.11
CA SER A 967 7.94 33.45 0.29
C SER A 967 7.56 33.35 1.76
N LEU A 968 6.86 34.37 2.25
CA LEU A 968 6.32 34.47 3.60
C LEU A 968 4.79 34.43 3.53
N SER A 969 4.18 33.34 3.98
CA SER A 969 2.73 33.25 4.18
C SER A 969 2.42 33.54 5.64
N MET A 970 1.92 34.74 5.94
CA MET A 970 1.58 35.21 7.27
C MET A 970 0.11 34.92 7.56
N VAL A 971 -0.15 34.02 8.51
CA VAL A 971 -1.48 33.59 8.90
C VAL A 971 -1.83 34.14 10.28
N PHE A 972 -2.81 35.03 10.32
CA PHE A 972 -3.28 35.73 11.51
C PHE A 972 -4.57 35.10 12.02
N ASP A 973 -4.66 34.87 13.33
CA ASP A 973 -5.84 34.26 13.93
C ASP A 973 -6.17 34.91 15.29
N SER A 974 -7.41 35.40 15.42
CA SER A 974 -8.00 35.95 16.66
C SER A 974 -8.68 34.89 17.52
N ARG A 975 -8.92 33.70 16.96
CA ARG A 975 -9.66 32.58 17.53
C ARG A 975 -11.11 32.92 17.90
N ALA A 976 -11.66 33.94 17.25
CA ALA A 976 -13.06 34.35 17.39
C ALA A 976 -14.05 33.44 16.63
N GLY A 977 -13.59 32.35 16.01
CA GLY A 977 -14.41 31.47 15.17
C GLY A 977 -14.50 31.92 13.71
N GLU A 978 -13.72 32.93 13.32
CA GLU A 978 -13.56 33.41 11.95
C GLU A 978 -12.42 32.67 11.23
N TRP A 979 -12.41 32.73 9.90
CA TRP A 979 -11.31 32.17 9.11
C TRP A 979 -9.96 32.85 9.46
N PRO A 980 -8.85 32.10 9.50
CA PRO A 980 -7.56 32.72 9.67
C PRO A 980 -7.24 33.60 8.45
N TYR A 981 -6.84 34.85 8.69
CA TYR A 981 -6.51 35.77 7.60
C TYR A 981 -5.11 35.47 7.06
N LEU A 982 -4.96 35.40 5.74
CA LEU A 982 -3.69 35.10 5.07
C LEU A 982 -3.16 36.35 4.34
N LEU A 983 -1.88 36.65 4.54
CA LEU A 983 -1.16 37.67 3.78
C LEU A 983 0.17 37.10 3.28
N GLY A 984 0.34 37.06 1.97
CA GLY A 984 1.58 36.62 1.32
C GLY A 984 2.58 37.76 1.11
N ARG A 985 3.87 37.50 1.28
CA ARG A 985 4.96 38.43 0.97
C ARG A 985 6.18 37.68 0.44
N ASP A 986 6.53 37.94 -0.81
CA ASP A 986 7.76 37.41 -1.40
C ASP A 986 8.93 38.37 -1.23
N LEU A 987 10.10 37.81 -0.96
CA LEU A 987 11.38 38.51 -0.84
C LEU A 987 12.34 37.93 -1.88
N CYS A 988 12.96 38.81 -2.68
CA CYS A 988 13.96 38.43 -3.66
C CYS A 988 15.24 39.21 -3.40
N PHE A 989 16.38 38.54 -3.45
CA PHE A 989 17.65 39.18 -3.12
C PHE A 989 18.87 38.53 -3.80
N ALA A 990 19.81 39.37 -4.23
CA ALA A 990 21.18 38.98 -4.59
C ALA A 990 22.03 38.74 -3.34
N GLU A 991 23.11 37.97 -3.46
CA GLU A 991 23.98 37.66 -2.31
C GLU A 991 24.54 38.90 -1.58
N ASP A 992 24.77 39.97 -2.34
CA ASP A 992 25.36 41.22 -1.87
C ASP A 992 24.32 42.30 -1.49
N ASP A 993 23.03 42.00 -1.62
CA ASP A 993 21.98 42.94 -1.24
C ASP A 993 22.05 43.17 0.28
N ASP A 994 21.97 44.45 0.68
CA ASP A 994 21.70 44.80 2.07
C ASP A 994 20.24 44.51 2.41
N LEU A 995 19.93 44.31 3.69
CA LEU A 995 18.57 43.93 4.06
C LEU A 995 17.54 45.02 3.78
N GLU A 996 17.94 46.29 3.71
CA GLU A 996 17.06 47.38 3.28
C GLU A 996 16.54 47.13 1.86
N THR A 997 17.42 46.71 0.97
CA THR A 997 17.11 46.27 -0.39
C THR A 997 16.24 45.01 -0.39
N ILE A 998 16.48 44.05 0.51
CA ILE A 998 15.65 42.84 0.62
C ILE A 998 14.22 43.16 1.10
N LEU A 999 14.09 44.01 2.13
CA LEU A 999 12.80 44.43 2.68
C LEU A 999 12.01 45.24 1.65
N ASP A 1000 12.70 46.02 0.83
CA ASP A 1000 12.13 46.83 -0.24
C ASP A 1000 11.96 46.08 -1.57
N SER A 1001 12.45 44.83 -1.67
CA SER A 1001 12.32 44.01 -2.88
C SER A 1001 10.84 43.82 -3.27
N ARG A 1002 10.54 44.01 -4.56
CA ARG A 1002 9.19 43.98 -5.12
C ARG A 1002 9.12 42.94 -6.23
N PHE A 1003 8.05 42.15 -6.29
CA PHE A 1003 7.68 41.48 -7.53
C PHE A 1003 7.12 42.50 -8.54
N ARG A 1004 7.43 42.32 -9.83
CA ARG A 1004 7.01 43.19 -10.93
C ARG A 1004 5.51 43.09 -11.26
N ASP A 1005 4.80 42.07 -10.76
CA ASP A 1005 3.48 41.69 -11.29
C ASP A 1005 2.32 41.74 -10.26
N VAL A 1006 2.53 42.36 -9.09
CA VAL A 1006 1.47 42.48 -8.06
C VAL A 1006 0.46 43.58 -8.43
N ALA A 1007 -0.84 43.33 -8.24
CA ALA A 1007 -1.92 44.32 -8.43
C ALA A 1007 -1.68 45.62 -7.63
N PRO A 1008 -2.11 46.80 -8.13
CA PRO A 1008 -1.81 48.09 -7.51
C PRO A 1008 -2.19 48.23 -6.03
N HIS A 1009 -3.30 47.63 -5.58
CA HIS A 1009 -3.74 47.74 -4.17
C HIS A 1009 -2.85 46.94 -3.21
N ALA A 1010 -2.40 45.74 -3.58
CA ALA A 1010 -1.51 44.93 -2.74
C ALA A 1010 -0.11 45.57 -2.61
N ARG A 1011 0.30 46.38 -3.60
CA ARG A 1011 1.52 47.21 -3.51
C ARG A 1011 1.42 48.26 -2.41
N GLU A 1012 0.23 48.72 -2.04
CA GLU A 1012 0.03 49.73 -1.00
C GLU A 1012 0.18 49.12 0.40
N THR A 1013 -0.46 47.97 0.67
CA THR A 1013 -0.29 47.20 1.91
C THR A 1013 1.18 46.83 2.14
N PHE A 1014 1.92 46.47 1.09
CA PHE A 1014 3.33 46.11 1.19
C PHE A 1014 4.29 47.27 1.47
N ARG A 1015 3.87 48.52 1.24
CA ARG A 1015 4.68 49.72 1.56
C ARG A 1015 4.44 50.23 2.98
N ARG A 1016 3.53 49.61 3.73
CA ARG A 1016 3.19 50.07 5.07
C ARG A 1016 4.35 49.82 6.04
N PRO A 1017 4.63 50.77 6.96
CA PRO A 1017 5.67 50.60 7.98
C PRO A 1017 5.49 49.34 8.83
N GLU A 1018 4.25 48.92 9.08
CA GLU A 1018 3.88 47.77 9.89
C GLU A 1018 4.29 46.45 9.21
N MET A 1019 4.02 46.31 7.91
CA MET A 1019 4.47 45.15 7.12
C MET A 1019 6.00 45.02 7.20
N ARG A 1020 6.70 46.13 6.99
CA ARG A 1020 8.16 46.15 7.07
C ARG A 1020 8.68 45.74 8.45
N LYS A 1021 8.05 46.21 9.54
CA LYS A 1021 8.39 45.80 10.91
C LYS A 1021 8.13 44.30 11.16
N LEU A 1022 7.06 43.72 10.60
CA LEU A 1022 6.79 42.28 10.72
C LEU A 1022 7.83 41.45 9.99
N VAL A 1023 8.13 41.78 8.73
CA VAL A 1023 9.16 41.10 7.95
C VAL A 1023 10.51 41.21 8.66
N HIS A 1024 10.84 42.37 9.22
CA HIS A 1024 12.05 42.57 10.03
C HIS A 1024 12.16 41.57 11.19
N VAL A 1025 11.09 41.41 11.98
CA VAL A 1025 11.08 40.45 13.10
C VAL A 1025 11.21 39.01 12.60
N VAL A 1026 10.51 38.65 11.53
CA VAL A 1026 10.57 37.31 10.92
C VAL A 1026 11.98 37.00 10.43
N VAL A 1027 12.62 37.90 9.68
CA VAL A 1027 13.98 37.73 9.17
C VAL A 1027 14.98 37.57 10.32
N ASN A 1028 14.86 38.40 11.37
CA ASN A 1028 15.69 38.26 12.57
C ASN A 1028 15.48 36.90 13.27
N ALA A 1029 14.26 36.35 13.27
CA ALA A 1029 13.99 35.03 13.82
C ALA A 1029 14.64 33.90 13.00
N ILE A 1030 14.65 34.02 11.66
CA ILE A 1030 15.33 33.08 10.74
C ILE A 1030 16.84 33.09 10.99
N LEU A 1031 17.44 34.29 11.11
CA LEU A 1031 18.86 34.45 11.41
C LEU A 1031 19.22 33.91 12.79
N TYR A 1032 18.33 34.12 13.78
CA TYR A 1032 18.51 33.57 15.11
C TYR A 1032 18.49 32.06 15.11
N ALA A 1033 17.50 31.46 14.43
CA ALA A 1033 17.42 30.02 14.26
C ALA A 1033 18.72 29.47 13.66
N THR A 1034 19.30 30.10 12.65
CA THR A 1034 20.52 29.63 11.97
C THR A 1034 21.86 30.08 12.59
N SER A 1035 21.82 30.78 13.72
CA SER A 1035 23.02 31.30 14.39
C SER A 1035 23.87 30.21 15.07
N ALA A 1036 25.15 30.52 15.32
CA ALA A 1036 26.14 29.53 15.78
C ALA A 1036 25.88 28.97 17.20
N ASP A 1037 25.30 29.78 18.09
CA ASP A 1037 25.25 29.52 19.53
C ASP A 1037 23.84 29.15 20.05
N VAL A 1038 22.91 28.86 19.15
CA VAL A 1038 21.52 28.57 19.50
C VAL A 1038 21.24 27.08 19.37
N ALA A 1039 20.88 26.46 20.49
CA ALA A 1039 20.31 25.13 20.53
C ALA A 1039 18.78 25.22 20.40
N TRP A 1040 18.18 24.24 19.70
CA TRP A 1040 16.72 24.17 19.52
C TRP A 1040 16.15 23.01 20.34
N PRO A 1041 15.87 23.19 21.65
CA PRO A 1041 15.19 22.15 22.41
C PRO A 1041 13.80 21.87 21.81
N LEU A 1042 13.53 20.61 21.52
CA LEU A 1042 12.22 20.17 21.05
C LEU A 1042 11.25 20.13 22.23
N THR A 1043 10.20 20.94 22.17
CA THR A 1043 9.15 21.00 23.17
C THR A 1043 7.92 20.27 22.64
N PRO A 1044 7.47 19.18 23.30
CA PRO A 1044 6.39 18.37 22.78
C PRO A 1044 5.02 19.05 22.91
N SER A 1045 4.12 18.73 21.99
CA SER A 1045 2.72 19.14 22.05
C SER A 1045 2.01 18.48 23.23
N PRO A 1046 1.13 19.22 23.95
CA PRO A 1046 0.32 18.65 25.00
C PRO A 1046 -0.66 17.57 24.47
N VAL A 1047 -1.06 17.64 23.20
CA VAL A 1047 -1.89 16.62 22.53
C VAL A 1047 -1.08 15.34 22.31
N ARG A 1048 0.15 15.45 21.80
CA ARG A 1048 1.03 14.30 21.58
C ARG A 1048 1.49 13.67 22.89
N ALA A 1049 1.85 14.47 23.88
CA ALA A 1049 2.20 13.99 25.21
C ALA A 1049 1.04 13.19 25.85
N LEU A 1050 -0.18 13.73 25.78
CA LEU A 1050 -1.38 13.06 26.28
C LEU A 1050 -1.64 11.72 25.56
N ARG A 1051 -1.41 11.66 24.25
CA ARG A 1051 -1.54 10.41 23.47
C ARG A 1051 -0.43 9.41 23.78
N ALA A 1052 0.80 9.86 24.00
CA ALA A 1052 1.90 8.98 24.37
C ALA A 1052 1.62 8.28 25.71
N GLU A 1053 1.07 9.01 26.69
CA GLU A 1053 0.62 8.43 27.98
C GLU A 1053 -0.50 7.39 27.84
N SER A 1054 -1.27 7.41 26.76
CA SER A 1054 -2.36 6.45 26.54
C SER A 1054 -1.88 5.05 26.18
N ARG A 1055 -0.70 4.93 25.57
CA ARG A 1055 -0.14 3.66 25.06
C ARG A 1055 0.12 2.63 26.18
N THR A 1056 0.26 3.09 27.42
CA THR A 1056 0.50 2.24 28.60
C THR A 1056 -0.76 1.96 29.42
N ARG A 1057 -1.93 2.47 29.01
CA ARG A 1057 -3.21 2.35 29.76
C ARG A 1057 -4.18 1.37 29.09
N GLY A 1058 -5.07 0.77 29.87
CA GLY A 1058 -6.09 -0.18 29.35
C GLY A 1058 -7.13 0.47 28.42
N LYS A 1059 -7.80 -0.34 27.58
CA LYS A 1059 -8.68 0.08 26.46
C LYS A 1059 -9.73 1.14 26.84
N ALA A 1060 -10.44 0.99 27.96
CA ALA A 1060 -11.44 1.98 28.41
C ALA A 1060 -10.82 3.35 28.77
N LYS A 1061 -9.59 3.37 29.27
CA LYS A 1061 -8.84 4.61 29.54
C LYS A 1061 -8.28 5.21 28.24
N GLN A 1062 -7.93 4.39 27.25
CA GLN A 1062 -7.48 4.86 25.94
C GLN A 1062 -8.58 5.65 25.20
N ALA A 1063 -9.83 5.16 25.19
CA ALA A 1063 -10.95 5.88 24.59
C ALA A 1063 -11.19 7.26 25.25
N ARG A 1064 -11.12 7.32 26.59
CA ARG A 1064 -11.22 8.60 27.34
C ARG A 1064 -10.08 9.55 27.01
N VAL A 1065 -8.85 9.03 26.86
CA VAL A 1065 -7.69 9.84 26.48
C VAL A 1065 -7.77 10.32 25.03
N ALA A 1066 -8.29 9.50 24.11
CA ALA A 1066 -8.54 9.89 22.72
C ALA A 1066 -9.55 11.04 22.65
N HIS A 1067 -10.67 10.94 23.36
CA HIS A 1067 -11.66 12.03 23.46
C HIS A 1067 -11.04 13.30 24.02
N ARG A 1068 -10.28 13.20 25.13
CA ARG A 1068 -9.61 14.36 25.73
C ARG A 1068 -8.54 14.97 24.82
N ALA A 1069 -7.83 14.16 24.04
CA ALA A 1069 -6.87 14.65 23.05
C ALA A 1069 -7.57 15.41 21.92
N GLU A 1070 -8.77 14.99 21.52
CA GLU A 1070 -9.56 15.67 20.50
C GLU A 1070 -10.15 16.99 21.02
N GLU A 1071 -10.64 17.01 22.26
CA GLU A 1071 -11.07 18.24 22.93
C GLU A 1071 -9.90 19.23 23.05
N LEU A 1072 -8.70 18.74 23.38
CA LEU A 1072 -7.51 19.57 23.53
C LEU A 1072 -7.05 20.17 22.18
N ARG A 1073 -7.19 19.45 21.07
CA ARG A 1073 -6.86 19.95 19.71
C ARG A 1073 -7.65 21.18 19.29
N ARG A 1074 -8.86 21.37 19.83
CA ARG A 1074 -9.67 22.57 19.56
C ARG A 1074 -9.06 23.84 20.17
N THR A 1075 -8.20 23.68 21.17
CA THR A 1075 -7.65 24.82 21.95
C THR A 1075 -6.13 24.89 21.95
N ARG A 1076 -5.43 23.83 21.54
CA ARG A 1076 -3.98 23.72 21.54
C ARG A 1076 -3.47 23.07 20.26
N SER A 1077 -2.31 23.51 19.80
CA SER A 1077 -1.64 22.88 18.65
C SER A 1077 -1.22 21.44 18.92
N GLY A 1078 -1.36 20.59 17.90
CA GLY A 1078 -0.89 19.22 17.86
C GLY A 1078 0.58 19.06 17.43
N GLU A 1079 1.27 20.16 17.11
CA GLU A 1079 2.63 20.14 16.59
C GLU A 1079 3.69 20.28 17.69
N ASP A 1080 4.78 19.53 17.58
CA ASP A 1080 5.96 19.72 18.43
C ASP A 1080 6.76 20.91 17.90
N VAL A 1081 7.38 21.69 18.79
CA VAL A 1081 8.05 22.93 18.41
C VAL A 1081 9.52 22.96 18.82
N TYR A 1082 10.35 23.50 17.94
CA TYR A 1082 11.70 23.94 18.26
C TYR A 1082 11.59 25.28 19.01
N TYR A 1083 11.82 25.23 20.32
CA TYR A 1083 11.68 26.42 21.16
C TYR A 1083 12.91 27.33 21.02
N LEU A 1084 12.68 28.59 20.70
CA LEU A 1084 13.71 29.62 20.59
C LEU A 1084 13.65 30.54 21.83
N PRO A 1085 14.52 30.31 22.82
CA PRO A 1085 14.45 31.02 24.10
C PRO A 1085 14.97 32.45 23.99
N GLY A 1086 14.30 33.40 24.64
CA GLY A 1086 14.90 34.68 24.94
C GLY A 1086 15.58 34.68 26.31
N ARG A 1087 16.42 35.69 26.55
CA ARG A 1087 17.26 35.81 27.75
C ARG A 1087 16.77 36.86 28.75
N ILE A 1088 15.74 37.63 28.40
CA ILE A 1088 15.13 38.63 29.29
C ILE A 1088 13.99 37.97 30.07
N PRO A 1089 14.01 37.99 31.41
CA PRO A 1089 12.88 37.57 32.22
C PRO A 1089 11.58 38.31 31.84
N ILE A 1090 10.46 37.59 31.77
CA ILE A 1090 9.16 38.13 31.34
C ILE A 1090 8.71 39.36 32.18
N SER A 1091 9.04 39.39 33.47
CA SER A 1091 8.76 40.53 34.34
C SER A 1091 9.49 41.81 33.90
N GLN A 1092 10.76 41.68 33.49
CA GLN A 1092 11.56 42.77 32.97
C GLN A 1092 11.06 43.20 31.59
N LEU A 1093 10.69 42.25 30.73
CA LEU A 1093 10.09 42.55 29.43
C LEU A 1093 8.84 43.43 29.56
N ARG A 1094 7.93 43.10 30.49
CA ARG A 1094 6.71 43.89 30.73
C ARG A 1094 7.02 45.31 31.20
N ALA A 1095 8.05 45.49 32.03
CA ALA A 1095 8.49 46.82 32.44
C ALA A 1095 9.04 47.62 31.25
N LEU A 1096 9.80 46.99 30.36
CA LEU A 1096 10.32 47.62 29.14
C LEU A 1096 9.19 48.03 28.18
N GLU A 1097 8.20 47.16 27.97
CA GLU A 1097 7.00 47.49 27.19
C GLU A 1097 6.20 48.66 27.81
N GLN A 1098 6.13 48.74 29.13
CA GLN A 1098 5.47 49.85 29.82
C GLN A 1098 6.23 51.16 29.64
N VAL A 1099 7.57 51.13 29.74
CA VAL A 1099 8.41 52.30 29.48
C VAL A 1099 8.20 52.78 28.05
N GLU A 1100 8.20 51.87 27.06
CA GLU A 1100 7.98 52.22 25.64
C GLU A 1100 6.64 52.94 25.39
N ARG A 1101 5.58 52.59 26.13
CA ARG A 1101 4.24 53.21 26.00
C ARG A 1101 4.16 54.62 26.59
N GLN A 1102 5.15 55.05 27.38
CA GLN A 1102 5.17 56.41 27.94
C GLN A 1102 5.56 57.44 26.87
N PRO A 1103 5.06 58.69 26.95
CA PRO A 1103 5.34 59.73 25.94
C PRO A 1103 6.84 59.98 25.66
N THR A 1104 7.69 59.86 26.68
CA THR A 1104 9.16 60.01 26.59
C THR A 1104 9.91 58.67 26.52
N GLY A 1105 9.18 57.55 26.53
CA GLY A 1105 9.73 56.20 26.58
C GLY A 1105 10.58 55.82 25.38
N HIS A 1106 10.13 56.21 24.19
CA HIS A 1106 10.84 55.95 22.95
C HIS A 1106 12.20 56.67 22.90
N GLU A 1107 12.25 57.93 23.37
CA GLU A 1107 13.48 58.70 23.47
C GLU A 1107 14.47 58.07 24.46
N LEU A 1108 13.98 57.64 25.64
CA LEU A 1108 14.79 56.96 26.64
C LEU A 1108 15.41 55.66 26.10
N LEU A 1109 14.59 54.83 25.43
CA LEU A 1109 15.08 53.59 24.82
C LEU A 1109 16.10 53.89 23.72
N SER A 1110 15.85 54.86 22.85
CA SER A 1110 16.79 55.23 21.77
C SER A 1110 18.13 55.75 22.29
N ARG A 1111 18.12 56.46 23.41
CA ARG A 1111 19.30 57.09 24.00
C ARG A 1111 20.19 56.07 24.71
N PHE A 1112 19.57 55.20 25.51
CA PHE A 1112 20.27 54.37 26.49
C PHE A 1112 20.35 52.87 26.15
N MET A 1113 19.50 52.35 25.27
CA MET A 1113 19.59 50.97 24.80
C MET A 1113 20.39 50.91 23.49
N VAL A 1114 21.46 50.12 23.48
CA VAL A 1114 22.12 49.68 22.26
C VAL A 1114 21.26 48.60 21.63
N ARG A 1115 20.87 48.80 20.37
CA ARG A 1115 20.13 47.80 19.60
C ARG A 1115 20.96 46.53 19.45
N GLY A 1116 20.28 45.39 19.37
CA GLY A 1116 20.92 44.13 19.03
C GLY A 1116 21.55 44.23 17.64
N HIS A 1117 22.56 43.41 17.35
CA HIS A 1117 23.18 43.39 16.03
C HIS A 1117 23.77 42.01 15.72
N TRP A 1118 23.97 41.74 14.44
CA TRP A 1118 24.59 40.51 13.96
C TRP A 1118 26.08 40.69 13.80
N ARG A 1119 26.87 39.74 14.29
CA ARG A 1119 28.32 39.73 14.17
C ARG A 1119 28.79 38.57 13.30
N ARG A 1120 29.60 38.88 12.28
CA ARG A 1120 30.30 37.88 11.47
C ARG A 1120 31.35 37.16 12.32
N ALA A 1121 31.51 35.85 12.07
CA ALA A 1121 32.60 35.10 12.64
C ALA A 1121 33.95 35.67 12.16
N ASN A 1122 34.99 35.52 12.98
CA ASN A 1122 36.34 35.81 12.51
C ASN A 1122 36.70 34.82 11.38
N PRO A 1123 37.33 35.25 10.27
CA PRO A 1123 37.72 34.35 9.17
C PRO A 1123 38.53 33.12 9.61
N GLY A 1124 39.27 33.20 10.72
CA GLY A 1124 40.02 32.08 11.29
C GLY A 1124 39.20 31.07 12.11
N TRP A 1125 37.89 31.26 12.30
CA TRP A 1125 37.05 30.34 13.07
C TRP A 1125 36.51 29.20 12.19
N LEU A 1126 36.48 27.97 12.71
CA LEU A 1126 35.93 26.82 11.98
C LEU A 1126 34.42 26.97 11.71
N ASN A 1127 33.70 27.65 12.61
CA ASN A 1127 32.28 27.94 12.44
C ASN A 1127 32.09 29.38 11.95
N GLN A 1128 31.70 29.51 10.67
CA GLN A 1128 31.48 30.79 10.01
C GLN A 1128 30.03 31.32 10.13
N ARG A 1129 29.17 30.68 10.93
CA ARG A 1129 27.79 31.15 11.15
C ARG A 1129 27.76 32.48 11.91
N LEU A 1130 26.71 33.27 11.65
CA LEU A 1130 26.47 34.51 12.37
C LEU A 1130 26.24 34.27 13.86
N ARG A 1131 26.62 35.26 14.66
CA ARG A 1131 26.32 35.32 16.09
C ARG A 1131 25.44 36.53 16.36
N TRP A 1132 24.36 36.30 17.10
CA TRP A 1132 23.49 37.38 17.54
C TRP A 1132 24.05 38.02 18.81
N ILE A 1133 24.18 39.34 18.80
CA ILE A 1133 24.43 40.13 19.99
C ILE A 1133 23.10 40.76 20.40
N GLU A 1134 22.58 40.34 21.55
CA GLU A 1134 21.31 40.82 22.07
C GLU A 1134 21.36 42.32 22.43
N PRO A 1135 20.22 43.04 22.40
CA PRO A 1135 20.16 44.43 22.85
C PRO A 1135 20.65 44.57 24.30
N TYR A 1136 21.40 45.64 24.60
CA TYR A 1136 21.96 45.88 25.93
C TYR A 1136 21.99 47.36 26.29
N TRP A 1137 22.10 47.69 27.57
CA TRP A 1137 22.09 49.08 28.06
C TRP A 1137 23.50 49.70 28.07
N LYS A 1138 23.59 51.00 27.73
CA LYS A 1138 24.85 51.77 27.81
C LYS A 1138 25.20 52.07 29.28
N GLY A 1139 26.30 51.50 29.77
CA GLY A 1139 26.94 51.83 31.05
C GLY A 1139 26.49 50.98 32.26
N PRO A 1140 27.38 50.59 33.19
CA PRO A 1140 27.04 49.77 34.37
C PRO A 1140 26.06 50.46 35.34
N GLU A 1141 26.09 51.79 35.41
CA GLU A 1141 25.32 52.58 36.40
C GLU A 1141 23.85 52.79 35.98
N LEU A 1142 23.52 52.67 34.69
CA LEU A 1142 22.15 52.83 34.16
C LEU A 1142 21.34 51.54 34.13
N ALA A 1143 22.00 50.37 34.09
CA ALA A 1143 21.34 49.07 34.26
C ALA A 1143 20.62 48.97 35.64
N ALA A 1144 21.19 49.61 36.68
CA ALA A 1144 20.60 49.65 38.02
C ALA A 1144 19.43 50.66 38.17
N ILE A 1145 19.24 51.57 37.22
CA ILE A 1145 18.21 52.64 37.30
C ILE A 1145 16.84 52.14 36.82
N VAL A 1146 16.78 51.13 35.94
CA VAL A 1146 15.51 50.47 35.57
C VAL A 1146 15.03 49.49 36.65
N GLU A 1147 15.92 49.04 37.56
CA GLU A 1147 15.57 48.18 38.70
C GLU A 1147 14.99 48.92 39.92
N LYS A 1148 15.02 50.25 39.95
CA LYS A 1148 14.41 51.02 41.05
C LYS A 1148 13.07 51.65 40.63
N GLU A 1149 12.00 51.16 41.25
CA GLU A 1149 10.64 51.72 41.22
C GLU A 1149 10.65 53.27 41.25
N TYR A 1150 10.17 53.92 40.19
CA TYR A 1150 9.72 55.30 40.27
C TYR A 1150 8.37 55.34 41.01
N ARG A 1151 8.41 55.52 42.34
CA ARG A 1151 7.28 56.08 43.08
C ARG A 1151 7.36 57.60 42.99
N LEU A 1152 6.53 58.21 42.14
CA LEU A 1152 6.23 59.63 42.25
C LEU A 1152 5.37 59.84 43.51
N LYS A 1153 5.88 60.61 44.47
CA LYS A 1153 5.08 61.16 45.59
C LYS A 1153 4.44 62.47 45.11
N ILE A 1154 3.11 62.40 44.96
CA ILE A 1154 2.07 63.44 44.78
C ILE A 1154 2.32 64.43 43.64
#